data_AF-A0A1M7H9D9-F1
#
_entry.id   AF-A0A1M7H9D9-F1
#
_cell.length_a   1.000
_cell.length_b   1.000
_cell.length_c   1.000
_cell.angle_alpha   90.00
_cell.angle_beta   90.00
_cell.angle_gamma   90.00
#
_symmetry.space_group_name_H-M   'P 1'
#
loop_
_entity.id
_entity.type
_entity.pdbx_description
1 polymer ?
#
loop_
_entity_poly.entity_id
_entity_poly.type
_entity_poly.pdbx_seq_one_letter_code
_entity_poly.pdbx_strand_id
1 'polypeptide(L)'
;MRKKFQIRNLLAVGTLCLGLYACSSDEGSDSPVVPPLSGDDPSSSDSQPGSDKPGSSSAIEIDTVRKIVNGDTIFDTVHVVVPKDTTPHWVGNSALRITEISPLNLSWLDESGEDPAWVEIYNAGDVAANLKGYALVESLEKPRKWVFGDELIAAKSFRIVFCDKKNITEVKGADNGDMHARTHTSWKMDKAGGTVYLIDAAYGIRDSVAFPEITKGDLSWGITDGGIWKYFDKPTPEKPNTGSTAYDALAPELDLSQIKGGFYNDPVTINPPSLPSGVKLRCTEDGSAPGANSQEFNSAKTFDKNTTLRCAVFKDGSLSTQVVTKTFFVGEQVNMPVVAVSVNPDFFNKHYIQPEPGHTNASSPESAPSGLYEDVEFPVHVEYFPNGSSSDKSAWDIEAGISMMGNYSRLERKKSVAIVMREEYQDGWLHYSLFDTRKSENDKYKGFNLRNNGNRFVSDYFADALGGAILEGSGVDYQRSRQVVVFYNGKYFGIHDMRERFNKNYVESNYGIEASTVTMVKHLTETVTASNGTPDEYISMLELAADNDFSGDNNASYAQLKTMMDVGNFADYMAAEMYIHNGDWPNNNVRAWRSPDNMWKFMVYDLDHGFNWDWNVQGFGQSTNMFDWVKQGGRSSGKCYTSNDKAFTGDKRHCFHVFYVRLIKNPDFKRLFLNHAAVMLQNYLNADVIEKVRAKMAGSIDETEAERDLAANGQKERGYGSFTVSNSSITEWARQRDSDMLQQYKSEFGLGEMVNMTISSNGNGSVLMEGMKLPGSTATSTKYTGKFFSGNQMEVTAVPSNGAVFTGWSDGSTDNPHLVNITEGSTITANFK
;
A
#
# COMPACT_ATOMS: atom_id res chain seq x y z
N MET A 1 -33.45 -8.94 -14.17
CA MET A 1 -34.68 -9.25 -13.38
C MET A 1 -34.31 -9.11 -11.90
N ARG A 2 -34.98 -8.25 -11.11
CA ARG A 2 -34.52 -7.88 -9.75
C ARG A 2 -34.90 -8.95 -8.70
N LYS A 3 -33.99 -9.25 -7.76
CA LYS A 3 -34.30 -9.81 -6.44
C LYS A 3 -33.70 -8.90 -5.36
N LYS A 4 -34.44 -8.69 -4.27
CA LYS A 4 -34.01 -7.90 -3.10
C LYS A 4 -33.46 -8.83 -2.02
N PHE A 5 -32.47 -8.37 -1.26
CA PHE A 5 -32.23 -8.86 0.10
C PHE A 5 -32.81 -7.85 1.11
N GLN A 6 -33.24 -8.36 2.27
CA GLN A 6 -33.64 -7.54 3.43
C GLN A 6 -32.66 -7.77 4.57
N ILE A 7 -32.25 -6.68 5.22
CA ILE A 7 -31.51 -6.71 6.49
C ILE A 7 -32.53 -6.46 7.62
N ARG A 8 -32.34 -7.12 8.77
CA ARG A 8 -33.13 -6.91 9.99
C ARG A 8 -32.23 -6.33 11.08
N ASN A 9 -32.69 -5.27 11.73
CA ASN A 9 -32.05 -4.73 12.93
C ASN A 9 -32.39 -5.57 14.17
N LEU A 10 -31.53 -5.51 15.19
CA LEU A 10 -31.80 -5.87 16.58
C LEU A 10 -30.97 -4.96 17.50
N LEU A 11 -31.44 -4.69 18.72
CA LEU A 11 -30.94 -3.62 19.58
C LEU A 11 -30.06 -4.09 20.75
N ALA A 12 -29.05 -3.26 21.03
CA ALA A 12 -28.46 -2.85 22.31
C ALA A 12 -28.81 -3.56 23.64
N VAL A 13 -27.76 -3.75 24.46
CA VAL A 13 -27.75 -3.52 25.92
C VAL A 13 -26.43 -2.81 26.27
N GLY A 14 -26.38 -2.00 27.33
CA GLY A 14 -25.17 -1.37 27.88
C GLY A 14 -25.28 -1.14 29.40
N THR A 15 -24.21 -0.67 30.05
CA THR A 15 -24.14 -0.54 31.51
C THR A 15 -23.43 0.75 31.95
N LEU A 16 -23.90 1.36 33.06
CA LEU A 16 -23.36 2.59 33.67
C LEU A 16 -22.30 2.32 34.75
N CYS A 17 -21.55 3.36 35.14
CA CYS A 17 -21.16 3.59 36.54
C CYS A 17 -21.05 5.10 36.85
N LEU A 18 -21.05 5.50 38.14
CA LEU A 18 -21.26 6.89 38.61
C LEU A 18 -20.49 7.27 39.89
N GLY A 19 -20.15 8.55 40.03
CA GLY A 19 -19.68 9.26 41.26
C GLY A 19 -19.42 10.75 40.91
N LEU A 20 -19.94 11.80 41.56
CA LEU A 20 -20.09 12.20 42.99
C LEU A 20 -18.76 12.67 43.63
N TYR A 21 -18.65 13.83 44.33
CA TYR A 21 -19.52 15.03 44.48
C TYR A 21 -18.76 16.17 45.22
N ALA A 22 -19.38 17.36 45.42
CA ALA A 22 -19.00 18.48 46.34
C ALA A 22 -17.72 19.28 45.97
N CYS A 23 -17.42 20.53 46.40
CA CYS A 23 -18.00 21.74 47.07
C CYS A 23 -16.75 22.63 47.43
N SER A 24 -16.75 23.92 47.80
CA SER A 24 -17.65 25.10 47.71
C SER A 24 -16.77 26.36 47.98
N SER A 25 -17.04 27.53 47.36
CA SER A 25 -17.69 28.73 47.95
C SER A 25 -16.74 29.91 48.27
N ASP A 26 -17.33 31.12 48.34
CA ASP A 26 -16.86 32.35 49.02
C ASP A 26 -15.63 33.10 48.41
N GLU A 27 -15.49 34.44 48.47
CA GLU A 27 -16.40 35.60 48.61
C GLU A 27 -15.65 36.87 48.16
N GLY A 28 -16.31 38.02 47.95
CA GLY A 28 -15.64 39.34 48.05
C GLY A 28 -15.88 40.39 46.94
N SER A 29 -16.26 41.57 47.40
CA SER A 29 -16.27 42.91 46.76
C SER A 29 -14.98 43.31 46.02
N ASP A 30 -14.92 44.33 45.14
CA ASP A 30 -15.70 45.58 45.15
C ASP A 30 -15.77 46.32 43.78
N SER A 31 -16.59 47.37 43.71
CA SER A 31 -16.66 48.41 42.64
C SER A 31 -15.76 49.62 43.00
N PRO A 32 -15.73 50.83 42.34
CA PRO A 32 -16.71 51.44 41.43
C PRO A 32 -16.19 52.44 40.34
N VAL A 33 -17.14 53.23 39.80
CA VAL A 33 -17.05 54.58 39.18
C VAL A 33 -17.14 54.71 37.64
N VAL A 34 -18.12 55.53 37.25
CA VAL A 34 -18.59 56.02 35.93
C VAL A 34 -18.66 57.56 36.02
N PRO A 35 -19.17 58.37 35.04
CA PRO A 35 -19.13 58.38 33.56
C PRO A 35 -18.67 59.81 33.11
N PRO A 36 -19.40 60.68 32.35
CA PRO A 36 -20.20 60.58 31.10
C PRO A 36 -19.78 61.63 30.01
N LEU A 37 -20.50 61.69 28.86
CA LEU A 37 -21.33 62.86 28.44
C LEU A 37 -21.85 62.82 26.98
N SER A 38 -23.17 63.06 26.82
CA SER A 38 -23.96 63.84 25.80
C SER A 38 -23.60 63.81 24.30
N GLY A 39 -24.52 63.79 23.32
CA GLY A 39 -25.84 64.47 23.19
C GLY A 39 -25.73 65.60 22.13
N ASP A 40 -26.71 65.99 21.29
CA ASP A 40 -28.12 65.61 21.07
C ASP A 40 -28.57 65.94 19.61
N ASP A 41 -29.81 65.59 19.23
CA ASP A 41 -30.52 65.87 17.95
C ASP A 41 -31.01 67.35 17.86
N PRO A 42 -31.57 67.90 16.73
CA PRO A 42 -32.98 67.64 16.36
C PRO A 42 -33.45 67.85 14.87
N SER A 43 -34.23 66.89 14.36
CA SER A 43 -35.46 67.13 13.53
C SER A 43 -35.32 67.69 12.09
N SER A 44 -36.28 67.59 11.14
CA SER A 44 -37.67 67.05 11.06
C SER A 44 -37.99 66.76 9.56
N SER A 45 -39.08 66.14 9.08
CA SER A 45 -40.31 65.49 9.61
C SER A 45 -40.66 64.27 8.67
N ASP A 46 -41.86 63.72 8.41
CA ASP A 46 -43.28 64.00 8.73
C ASP A 46 -44.21 62.76 8.52
N SER A 47 -45.50 62.91 8.87
CA SER A 47 -46.69 62.12 8.48
C SER A 47 -46.88 60.67 9.00
N GLN A 48 -48.01 60.50 9.70
CA GLN A 48 -48.68 59.30 10.25
C GLN A 48 -50.20 59.66 10.34
N PRO A 49 -51.18 58.76 10.60
CA PRO A 49 -51.17 57.36 11.09
C PRO A 49 -51.64 56.34 10.01
N GLY A 50 -51.77 55.01 10.21
CA GLY A 50 -51.92 54.13 11.38
C GLY A 50 -53.38 53.61 11.46
N SER A 51 -53.72 52.34 11.78
CA SER A 51 -52.98 51.16 12.29
C SER A 51 -53.17 49.94 11.32
N ASP A 52 -52.63 48.72 11.46
CA ASP A 52 -52.22 47.90 12.62
C ASP A 52 -50.84 47.21 12.48
N LYS A 53 -50.27 46.82 13.64
CA LYS A 53 -49.18 45.84 13.84
C LYS A 53 -49.38 45.19 15.25
N PRO A 54 -48.78 44.02 15.57
CA PRO A 54 -47.67 43.37 14.88
C PRO A 54 -47.90 41.87 14.53
N GLY A 55 -47.61 41.50 13.28
CA GLY A 55 -47.40 40.10 12.87
C GLY A 55 -45.92 39.68 12.94
N SER A 56 -45.20 40.03 14.02
CA SER A 56 -43.78 39.67 14.14
C SER A 56 -43.62 38.23 14.63
N SER A 57 -43.40 37.31 13.69
CA SER A 57 -42.87 35.97 13.97
C SER A 57 -41.98 35.57 12.79
N SER A 58 -40.80 34.99 12.97
CA SER A 58 -40.15 34.60 14.23
C SER A 58 -38.65 34.42 13.98
N ALA A 59 -37.81 34.92 14.88
CA ALA A 59 -36.37 34.73 14.84
C ALA A 59 -35.88 33.98 16.10
N ILE A 60 -34.82 33.20 15.91
CA ILE A 60 -34.00 32.55 16.95
C ILE A 60 -34.69 31.41 17.73
N GLU A 61 -34.14 30.21 17.60
CA GLU A 61 -34.01 29.23 18.69
C GLU A 61 -32.55 29.28 19.17
N ILE A 62 -32.30 29.32 20.48
CA ILE A 62 -30.94 29.44 21.04
C ILE A 62 -30.48 28.07 21.54
N ASP A 63 -29.77 27.32 20.70
CA ASP A 63 -29.03 26.17 21.22
C ASP A 63 -27.80 26.66 21.99
N THR A 64 -27.69 26.25 23.26
CA THR A 64 -26.74 26.82 24.24
C THR A 64 -25.63 25.82 24.54
N VAL A 65 -24.73 25.66 23.56
CA VAL A 65 -23.62 24.69 23.65
C VAL A 65 -22.54 25.18 24.62
N ARG A 66 -22.57 24.69 25.86
CA ARG A 66 -21.51 24.93 26.86
C ARG A 66 -20.23 24.20 26.47
N LYS A 67 -19.18 24.94 26.14
CA LYS A 67 -17.83 24.41 25.89
C LYS A 67 -16.93 24.71 27.09
N ILE A 68 -16.27 23.68 27.65
CA ILE A 68 -15.30 23.84 28.74
C ILE A 68 -13.92 24.13 28.12
N VAL A 69 -13.22 25.15 28.63
CA VAL A 69 -11.84 25.47 28.24
C VAL A 69 -10.99 25.55 29.52
N ASN A 70 -9.94 24.71 29.59
CA ASN A 70 -8.94 24.67 30.66
C ASN A 70 -9.47 24.72 32.12
N GLY A 71 -10.09 23.63 32.56
CA GLY A 71 -10.15 23.22 33.97
C GLY A 71 -11.10 23.97 34.91
N ASP A 72 -11.23 25.29 34.74
CA ASP A 72 -11.97 26.17 35.65
C ASP A 72 -13.18 26.86 34.96
N THR A 73 -14.09 27.37 35.80
CA THR A 73 -15.50 27.57 35.38
C THR A 73 -15.75 28.92 34.69
N ILE A 74 -15.42 29.01 33.39
CA ILE A 74 -15.93 30.05 32.49
C ILE A 74 -16.82 29.41 31.42
N PHE A 75 -18.09 29.80 31.39
CA PHE A 75 -19.05 29.39 30.35
C PHE A 75 -19.10 30.44 29.24
N ASP A 76 -18.41 30.20 28.13
CA ASP A 76 -18.64 30.99 26.92
C ASP A 76 -20.02 30.63 26.32
N THR A 77 -20.82 31.65 26.00
CA THR A 77 -22.22 31.50 25.58
C THR A 77 -22.32 31.69 24.06
N VAL A 78 -22.01 30.61 23.33
CA VAL A 78 -22.08 30.60 21.87
C VAL A 78 -23.55 30.61 21.43
N HIS A 79 -24.07 31.77 21.06
CA HIS A 79 -25.40 31.91 20.47
C HIS A 79 -25.42 31.38 19.02
N VAL A 80 -25.74 30.10 18.85
CA VAL A 80 -25.97 29.51 17.52
C VAL A 80 -27.36 29.93 17.03
N VAL A 81 -27.42 30.94 16.15
CA VAL A 81 -28.68 31.35 15.51
C VAL A 81 -29.02 30.39 14.38
N VAL A 82 -29.82 29.36 14.68
CA VAL A 82 -30.37 28.46 13.66
C VAL A 82 -31.58 29.15 12.98
N PRO A 83 -31.66 29.18 11.64
CA PRO A 83 -32.86 29.64 10.96
C PRO A 83 -34.03 28.68 11.19
N LYS A 84 -35.24 29.22 11.34
CA LYS A 84 -36.47 28.42 11.46
C LYS A 84 -36.79 27.58 10.21
N ASP A 85 -36.30 27.99 9.06
CA ASP A 85 -36.38 27.22 7.83
C ASP A 85 -34.99 26.65 7.50
N THR A 86 -34.88 25.32 7.56
CA THR A 86 -33.66 24.57 7.22
C THR A 86 -33.72 24.00 5.79
N THR A 87 -34.67 24.48 4.97
CA THR A 87 -34.79 24.13 3.54
C THR A 87 -33.73 24.87 2.72
N PRO A 88 -32.89 24.18 1.94
CA PRO A 88 -31.96 24.81 1.01
C PRO A 88 -32.72 25.63 -0.04
N HIS A 89 -32.41 26.92 -0.14
CA HIS A 89 -33.06 27.84 -1.06
C HIS A 89 -32.02 28.66 -1.83
N TRP A 90 -32.26 28.95 -3.11
CA TRP A 90 -31.30 29.70 -3.91
C TRP A 90 -31.27 31.18 -3.50
N VAL A 91 -30.09 31.66 -3.13
CA VAL A 91 -29.81 33.09 -2.89
C VAL A 91 -28.90 33.64 -3.98
N GLY A 92 -27.87 32.87 -4.37
CA GLY A 92 -26.94 33.25 -5.42
C GLY A 92 -26.19 34.57 -5.13
N ASN A 93 -25.79 35.24 -6.22
CA ASN A 93 -25.04 36.51 -6.26
C ASN A 93 -23.88 36.62 -5.25
N SER A 94 -23.20 35.49 -5.02
CA SER A 94 -22.13 35.39 -4.04
C SER A 94 -20.83 36.02 -4.54
N ALA A 95 -20.03 36.54 -3.60
CA ALA A 95 -18.63 36.87 -3.84
C ALA A 95 -17.74 35.61 -3.84
N LEU A 96 -18.12 34.59 -3.06
CA LEU A 96 -17.52 33.27 -3.05
C LEU A 96 -18.10 32.44 -4.19
N ARG A 97 -17.27 31.93 -5.10
CA ARG A 97 -17.67 31.17 -6.28
C ARG A 97 -16.91 29.87 -6.39
N ILE A 98 -17.58 28.81 -6.85
CA ILE A 98 -16.89 27.58 -7.25
C ILE A 98 -16.33 27.81 -8.66
N THR A 99 -15.01 27.68 -8.84
CA THR A 99 -14.32 28.06 -10.07
C THR A 99 -13.74 26.89 -10.86
N GLU A 100 -13.32 25.82 -10.18
CA GLU A 100 -12.74 24.63 -10.81
C GLU A 100 -13.02 23.38 -9.96
N ILE A 101 -13.21 22.23 -10.60
CA ILE A 101 -13.51 20.93 -9.96
C ILE A 101 -12.67 19.84 -10.63
N SER A 102 -11.92 19.06 -9.85
CA SER A 102 -11.17 17.89 -10.34
C SER A 102 -11.57 16.63 -9.56
N PRO A 103 -12.37 15.72 -10.16
CA PRO A 103 -12.75 14.44 -9.54
C PRO A 103 -11.63 13.40 -9.50
N LEU A 104 -10.55 13.60 -10.28
CA LEU A 104 -9.39 12.71 -10.38
C LEU A 104 -8.12 13.55 -10.53
N ASN A 105 -7.26 13.51 -9.51
CA ASN A 105 -6.10 14.37 -9.33
C ASN A 105 -4.84 13.49 -9.27
N LEU A 106 -3.72 13.94 -9.86
CA LEU A 106 -2.40 13.30 -9.75
C LEU A 106 -1.29 14.30 -9.42
N SER A 107 -1.59 15.60 -9.42
CA SER A 107 -0.58 16.68 -9.48
C SER A 107 -0.69 17.74 -8.38
N TRP A 108 -1.77 17.73 -7.59
CA TRP A 108 -1.98 18.68 -6.47
C TRP A 108 -2.14 17.91 -5.15
N LEU A 109 -1.02 17.56 -4.52
CA LEU A 109 -0.99 16.66 -3.37
C LEU A 109 -1.47 17.33 -2.07
N ASP A 110 -2.06 16.53 -1.17
CA ASP A 110 -2.42 16.95 0.18
C ASP A 110 -1.23 16.89 1.16
N GLU A 111 -1.41 17.28 2.43
CA GLU A 111 -0.36 17.25 3.46
C GLU A 111 0.19 15.86 3.81
N SER A 112 -0.46 14.79 3.34
CA SER A 112 -0.02 13.40 3.49
C SER A 112 0.75 12.88 2.25
N GLY A 113 0.80 13.66 1.17
CA GLY A 113 1.34 13.23 -0.12
C GLY A 113 0.42 12.28 -0.90
N GLU A 114 -0.85 12.17 -0.55
CA GLU A 114 -1.86 11.50 -1.39
C GLU A 114 -2.57 12.57 -2.27
N ASP A 115 -3.27 12.15 -3.33
CA ASP A 115 -3.79 13.01 -4.41
C ASP A 115 -5.34 13.05 -4.49
N PRO A 116 -6.04 13.48 -3.41
CA PRO A 116 -7.49 13.47 -3.38
C PRO A 116 -8.13 14.44 -4.40
N ALA A 117 -9.35 14.08 -4.83
CA ALA A 117 -10.24 14.93 -5.63
C ALA A 117 -10.54 16.26 -4.92
N TRP A 118 -10.83 17.33 -5.67
CA TRP A 118 -11.01 18.67 -5.09
C TRP A 118 -12.01 19.58 -5.77
N VAL A 119 -12.43 20.60 -5.02
CA VAL A 119 -13.24 21.75 -5.45
C VAL A 119 -12.44 23.03 -5.13
N GLU A 120 -12.37 23.96 -6.07
CA GLU A 120 -11.82 25.30 -5.85
C GLU A 120 -12.93 26.32 -5.56
N ILE A 121 -12.69 27.18 -4.56
CA ILE A 121 -13.51 28.35 -4.23
C ILE A 121 -12.70 29.63 -4.41
N TYR A 122 -13.15 30.53 -5.27
CA TYR A 122 -12.60 31.87 -5.47
C TYR A 122 -13.39 32.92 -4.69
N ASN A 123 -12.70 33.84 -4.01
CA ASN A 123 -13.29 35.03 -3.43
C ASN A 123 -13.16 36.23 -4.39
N ALA A 124 -14.20 36.47 -5.18
CA ALA A 124 -14.31 37.61 -6.09
C ALA A 124 -14.53 38.96 -5.37
N GLY A 125 -14.69 38.97 -4.04
CA GLY A 125 -14.88 40.18 -3.24
C GLY A 125 -13.61 41.03 -3.08
N ASP A 126 -13.80 42.26 -2.62
CA ASP A 126 -12.71 43.22 -2.31
C ASP A 126 -12.23 43.14 -0.84
N VAL A 127 -12.82 42.23 -0.05
CA VAL A 127 -12.47 41.95 1.34
C VAL A 127 -12.28 40.44 1.55
N ALA A 128 -11.54 40.05 2.58
CA ALA A 128 -11.40 38.63 2.95
C ALA A 128 -12.75 38.06 3.41
N ALA A 129 -13.04 36.83 2.99
CA ALA A 129 -14.27 36.11 3.30
C ALA A 129 -13.94 34.87 4.15
N ASN A 130 -14.57 34.76 5.33
CA ASN A 130 -14.44 33.60 6.19
C ASN A 130 -15.58 32.61 5.91
N LEU A 131 -15.24 31.35 5.65
CA LEU A 131 -16.19 30.28 5.36
C LEU A 131 -16.82 29.67 6.63
N LYS A 132 -16.44 30.09 7.84
CA LYS A 132 -16.92 29.54 9.11
C LYS A 132 -18.45 29.39 9.16
N GLY A 133 -18.89 28.15 9.24
CA GLY A 133 -20.32 27.80 9.27
C GLY A 133 -21.00 27.69 7.90
N TYR A 134 -20.31 27.91 6.78
CA TYR A 134 -20.77 27.45 5.45
C TYR A 134 -20.63 25.93 5.35
N ALA A 135 -21.35 25.32 4.40
CA ALA A 135 -21.29 23.91 4.05
C ALA A 135 -20.90 23.74 2.57
N LEU A 136 -20.11 22.70 2.29
CA LEU A 136 -19.80 22.23 0.95
C LEU A 136 -20.28 20.77 0.83
N VAL A 137 -21.24 20.53 -0.06
CA VAL A 137 -21.95 19.25 -0.15
C VAL A 137 -22.20 18.83 -1.59
N GLU A 138 -22.27 17.52 -1.81
CA GLU A 138 -22.59 16.87 -3.08
C GLU A 138 -24.11 16.61 -3.26
N SER A 139 -24.92 16.83 -2.22
CA SER A 139 -26.36 16.58 -2.23
C SER A 139 -27.12 17.45 -1.23
N LEU A 140 -28.29 17.93 -1.66
CA LEU A 140 -29.24 18.68 -0.84
C LEU A 140 -30.07 17.80 0.12
N GLU A 141 -29.93 16.46 0.08
CA GLU A 141 -30.53 15.57 1.10
C GLU A 141 -29.95 15.80 2.50
N LYS A 142 -28.69 16.23 2.57
CA LYS A 142 -27.98 16.55 3.81
C LYS A 142 -27.19 17.85 3.61
N PRO A 143 -27.86 19.01 3.55
CA PRO A 143 -27.26 20.30 3.14
C PRO A 143 -26.25 20.87 4.14
N ARG A 144 -26.05 20.19 5.27
CA ARG A 144 -25.07 20.49 6.33
C ARG A 144 -24.17 19.27 6.62
N LYS A 145 -24.03 18.33 5.67
CA LYS A 145 -23.26 17.08 5.83
C LYS A 145 -21.83 17.32 6.27
N TRP A 146 -21.20 18.34 5.68
CA TRP A 146 -19.89 18.84 6.05
C TRP A 146 -19.93 20.36 6.11
N VAL A 147 -19.23 20.95 7.07
CA VAL A 147 -19.31 22.37 7.44
C VAL A 147 -17.90 22.89 7.73
N PHE A 148 -17.52 24.02 7.13
CA PHE A 148 -16.21 24.65 7.36
C PHE A 148 -16.06 25.14 8.80
N GLY A 149 -14.87 24.92 9.37
CA GLY A 149 -14.39 25.63 10.56
C GLY A 149 -13.85 27.02 10.18
N ASP A 150 -12.85 27.51 10.91
CA ASP A 150 -12.23 28.82 10.61
C ASP A 150 -11.30 28.75 9.37
N GLU A 151 -11.87 28.99 8.18
CA GLU A 151 -11.15 29.03 6.89
C GLU A 151 -11.34 30.40 6.23
N LEU A 152 -10.23 31.11 5.98
CA LEU A 152 -10.24 32.52 5.53
C LEU A 152 -9.64 32.66 4.12
N ILE A 153 -10.50 32.99 3.15
CA ILE A 153 -10.08 33.29 1.78
C ILE A 153 -9.88 34.80 1.63
N ALA A 154 -8.65 35.24 1.39
CA ALA A 154 -8.34 36.66 1.15
C ALA A 154 -9.07 37.22 -0.08
N ALA A 155 -9.15 38.55 -0.20
CA ALA A 155 -9.74 39.20 -1.37
C ALA A 155 -9.02 38.77 -2.65
N LYS A 156 -9.78 38.55 -3.74
CA LYS A 156 -9.28 38.11 -5.06
C LYS A 156 -8.40 36.86 -5.01
N SER A 157 -8.59 36.00 -4.01
CA SER A 157 -7.79 34.79 -3.78
C SER A 157 -8.63 33.52 -3.92
N PHE A 158 -7.95 32.40 -4.16
CA PHE A 158 -8.53 31.08 -4.35
C PHE A 158 -8.28 30.19 -3.12
N ARG A 159 -9.08 29.12 -2.97
CA ARG A 159 -8.88 28.08 -1.98
C ARG A 159 -9.34 26.72 -2.50
N ILE A 160 -8.45 25.73 -2.45
CA ILE A 160 -8.75 24.32 -2.69
C ILE A 160 -9.37 23.66 -1.45
N VAL A 161 -10.36 22.79 -1.68
CA VAL A 161 -11.01 21.92 -0.68
C VAL A 161 -11.01 20.49 -1.19
N PHE A 162 -10.35 19.59 -0.46
CA PHE A 162 -10.23 18.18 -0.83
C PHE A 162 -11.48 17.37 -0.45
N CYS A 163 -11.78 16.33 -1.21
CA CYS A 163 -13.04 15.58 -1.17
C CYS A 163 -12.75 14.07 -1.15
N ASP A 164 -12.33 13.57 0.01
CA ASP A 164 -11.79 12.21 0.24
C ASP A 164 -12.33 11.46 1.46
N LYS A 165 -13.15 12.10 2.31
CA LYS A 165 -13.64 11.66 3.63
C LYS A 165 -12.72 11.92 4.85
N LYS A 166 -11.53 12.54 4.74
CA LYS A 166 -10.67 12.83 5.92
C LYS A 166 -11.33 13.76 6.95
N ASN A 167 -12.36 14.54 6.56
CA ASN A 167 -13.17 15.37 7.47
C ASN A 167 -12.36 16.41 8.28
N ILE A 168 -11.38 17.06 7.64
CA ILE A 168 -10.54 18.11 8.24
C ILE A 168 -11.22 19.46 8.00
N THR A 169 -11.88 20.00 9.03
CA THR A 169 -12.61 21.28 8.98
C THR A 169 -11.78 22.51 9.33
N GLU A 170 -10.61 22.33 9.93
CA GLU A 170 -9.65 23.38 10.33
C GLU A 170 -8.22 22.89 10.06
N VAL A 171 -7.43 23.67 9.31
CA VAL A 171 -6.07 23.29 8.88
C VAL A 171 -5.05 23.63 9.98
N LYS A 172 -4.13 22.69 10.28
CA LYS A 172 -3.10 22.86 11.33
C LYS A 172 -1.66 22.85 10.83
N GLY A 173 -1.45 22.60 9.53
CA GLY A 173 -0.15 22.69 8.87
C GLY A 173 0.00 24.01 8.10
N ALA A 174 1.25 24.38 7.82
CA ALA A 174 1.56 25.37 6.79
C ALA A 174 1.64 24.66 5.42
N ASP A 175 1.27 25.37 4.35
CA ASP A 175 1.55 24.94 2.98
C ASP A 175 3.06 24.93 2.73
N ASN A 176 3.59 23.85 2.16
CA ASN A 176 5.02 23.71 1.88
C ASN A 176 5.38 23.84 0.38
N GLY A 177 4.39 24.03 -0.49
CA GLY A 177 4.57 24.27 -1.92
C GLY A 177 4.48 23.03 -2.81
N ASP A 178 4.89 21.85 -2.31
CA ASP A 178 4.77 20.57 -3.02
C ASP A 178 3.65 19.67 -2.43
N MET A 179 3.21 19.97 -1.21
CA MET A 179 2.11 19.32 -0.47
C MET A 179 1.26 20.38 0.22
N HIS A 180 -0.04 20.38 -0.05
CA HIS A 180 -0.92 21.48 0.30
C HIS A 180 -1.84 21.12 1.47
N ALA A 181 -1.52 21.59 2.68
CA ALA A 181 -2.43 21.49 3.80
C ALA A 181 -3.72 22.31 3.51
N ARG A 182 -4.87 21.64 3.41
CA ARG A 182 -6.17 22.24 3.07
C ARG A 182 -7.30 21.62 3.92
N THR A 183 -8.53 22.08 3.72
CA THR A 183 -9.70 21.44 4.35
C THR A 183 -10.15 20.22 3.54
N HIS A 184 -10.60 19.18 4.23
CA HIS A 184 -11.05 17.91 3.64
C HIS A 184 -12.50 17.64 4.03
N THR A 185 -13.36 17.33 3.06
CA THR A 185 -14.77 17.04 3.34
C THR A 185 -14.99 15.68 3.99
N SER A 186 -16.18 15.47 4.57
CA SER A 186 -16.61 14.17 5.10
C SER A 186 -17.18 13.23 4.01
N TRP A 187 -16.80 13.43 2.75
CA TRP A 187 -17.30 12.70 1.59
C TRP A 187 -16.21 12.55 0.51
N LYS A 188 -16.31 11.52 -0.34
CA LYS A 188 -15.46 11.41 -1.55
C LYS A 188 -16.26 11.93 -2.74
N MET A 189 -15.64 12.71 -3.63
CA MET A 189 -16.25 13.11 -4.89
C MET A 189 -16.47 11.89 -5.80
N ASP A 190 -17.58 11.88 -6.56
CA ASP A 190 -17.82 10.86 -7.58
C ASP A 190 -17.26 11.31 -8.94
N LYS A 191 -16.60 10.39 -9.65
CA LYS A 191 -16.08 10.65 -11.00
C LYS A 191 -17.13 10.56 -12.10
N ALA A 192 -18.30 9.98 -11.81
CA ALA A 192 -19.46 9.88 -12.72
C ALA A 192 -20.20 11.22 -12.95
N GLY A 193 -19.69 12.34 -12.42
CA GLY A 193 -20.33 13.65 -12.47
C GLY A 193 -21.29 13.88 -11.30
N GLY A 194 -21.85 15.09 -11.20
CA GLY A 194 -22.75 15.44 -10.10
C GLY A 194 -23.04 16.93 -9.99
N THR A 195 -23.30 17.40 -8.77
CA THR A 195 -23.44 18.83 -8.47
C THR A 195 -22.89 19.14 -7.08
N VAL A 196 -22.03 20.14 -7.00
CA VAL A 196 -21.51 20.67 -5.73
C VAL A 196 -22.27 21.95 -5.36
N TYR A 197 -22.62 22.08 -4.07
CA TYR A 197 -23.34 23.24 -3.53
C TYR A 197 -22.52 23.91 -2.44
N LEU A 198 -22.34 25.23 -2.54
CA LEU A 198 -21.83 26.09 -1.47
C LEU A 198 -23.03 26.74 -0.77
N ILE A 199 -23.27 26.38 0.49
CA ILE A 199 -24.46 26.77 1.26
C ILE A 199 -24.01 27.53 2.51
N ASP A 200 -24.61 28.68 2.81
CA ASP A 200 -24.27 29.45 4.01
C ASP A 200 -24.86 28.86 5.30
N ALA A 201 -24.55 29.50 6.43
CA ALA A 201 -25.11 29.15 7.74
C ALA A 201 -26.64 29.36 7.85
N ALA A 202 -27.23 30.10 6.91
CA ALA A 202 -28.66 30.40 6.83
C ALA A 202 -29.43 29.47 5.86
N TYR A 203 -28.79 28.37 5.39
CA TYR A 203 -29.32 27.45 4.37
C TYR A 203 -29.54 28.09 2.98
N GLY A 204 -29.01 29.29 2.76
CA GLY A 204 -28.97 29.93 1.45
C GLY A 204 -27.90 29.30 0.57
N ILE A 205 -28.30 28.73 -0.56
CA ILE A 205 -27.37 28.26 -1.60
C ILE A 205 -26.78 29.51 -2.27
N ARG A 206 -25.47 29.70 -2.09
CA ARG A 206 -24.71 30.88 -2.53
C ARG A 206 -24.09 30.68 -3.91
N ASP A 207 -23.68 29.45 -4.20
CA ASP A 207 -23.24 29.02 -5.52
C ASP A 207 -23.47 27.51 -5.68
N SER A 208 -23.60 27.04 -6.91
CA SER A 208 -23.69 25.60 -7.20
C SER A 208 -23.23 25.28 -8.61
N VAL A 209 -22.46 24.22 -8.78
CA VAL A 209 -21.88 23.82 -10.07
C VAL A 209 -22.22 22.37 -10.35
N ALA A 210 -22.90 22.13 -11.47
CA ALA A 210 -23.03 20.81 -12.06
C ALA A 210 -21.77 20.51 -12.89
N PHE A 211 -21.21 19.32 -12.73
CA PHE A 211 -20.00 18.87 -13.42
C PHE A 211 -20.25 17.52 -14.14
N PRO A 212 -19.64 17.31 -15.32
CA PRO A 212 -19.80 16.10 -16.11
C PRO A 212 -19.01 14.93 -15.51
N GLU A 213 -19.22 13.74 -16.07
CA GLU A 213 -18.33 12.60 -15.84
C GLU A 213 -16.90 12.92 -16.32
N ILE A 214 -15.91 12.57 -15.49
CA ILE A 214 -14.47 12.77 -15.76
C ILE A 214 -13.75 11.45 -15.44
N THR A 215 -13.33 10.74 -16.47
CA THR A 215 -12.82 9.34 -16.36
C THR A 215 -11.30 9.22 -16.30
N LYS A 216 -10.56 10.33 -16.32
CA LYS A 216 -9.09 10.39 -16.38
C LYS A 216 -8.56 11.46 -15.42
N GLY A 217 -7.42 11.17 -14.78
CA GLY A 217 -6.70 12.05 -13.86
C GLY A 217 -6.04 13.26 -14.51
N ASP A 218 -5.81 14.29 -13.70
CA ASP A 218 -5.40 15.65 -14.11
C ASP A 218 -6.32 16.23 -15.20
N LEU A 219 -7.60 15.90 -15.14
CA LEU A 219 -8.66 16.61 -15.85
C LEU A 219 -9.53 17.36 -14.84
N SER A 220 -9.97 18.54 -15.24
CA SER A 220 -10.88 19.37 -14.44
C SER A 220 -11.98 20.00 -15.29
N TRP A 221 -13.04 20.40 -14.61
CA TRP A 221 -14.15 21.20 -15.12
C TRP A 221 -14.02 22.59 -14.49
N GLY A 222 -13.80 23.63 -15.30
CA GLY A 222 -13.50 24.99 -14.82
C GLY A 222 -14.26 26.07 -15.58
N ILE A 223 -14.46 27.23 -14.95
CA ILE A 223 -15.15 28.38 -15.54
C ILE A 223 -14.16 29.39 -16.13
N THR A 224 -14.24 29.66 -17.44
CA THR A 224 -13.44 30.69 -18.11
C THR A 224 -14.06 32.09 -18.00
N ASP A 225 -13.29 33.11 -18.35
CA ASP A 225 -13.80 34.44 -18.70
C ASP A 225 -15.07 34.35 -19.56
N GLY A 226 -16.04 35.22 -19.26
CA GLY A 226 -17.39 35.17 -19.84
C GLY A 226 -18.36 34.21 -19.14
N GLY A 227 -17.91 33.41 -18.16
CA GLY A 227 -18.78 32.55 -17.34
C GLY A 227 -19.13 31.21 -17.99
N ILE A 228 -18.30 30.74 -18.93
CA ILE A 228 -18.52 29.49 -19.66
C ILE A 228 -17.71 28.38 -18.99
N TRP A 229 -18.36 27.26 -18.66
CA TRP A 229 -17.69 26.07 -18.13
C TRP A 229 -17.10 25.22 -19.25
N LYS A 230 -15.88 24.71 -19.04
CA LYS A 230 -15.08 23.97 -20.02
C LYS A 230 -14.24 22.87 -19.35
N TYR A 231 -13.80 21.90 -20.14
CA TYR A 231 -12.80 20.92 -19.73
C TYR A 231 -11.39 21.51 -19.83
N PHE A 232 -10.49 21.12 -18.93
CA PHE A 232 -9.07 21.46 -18.98
C PHE A 232 -8.23 20.18 -18.99
N ASP A 233 -7.16 20.17 -19.80
CA ASP A 233 -6.15 19.10 -19.84
C ASP A 233 -4.99 19.31 -18.86
N LYS A 234 -5.01 20.47 -18.18
CA LYS A 234 -4.07 20.93 -17.16
C LYS A 234 -4.87 21.79 -16.17
N PRO A 235 -5.20 21.25 -15.00
CA PRO A 235 -5.93 22.00 -13.98
C PRO A 235 -5.16 23.25 -13.52
N THR A 236 -5.87 24.23 -12.99
CA THR A 236 -5.31 25.52 -12.54
C THR A 236 -5.48 25.79 -11.04
N PRO A 237 -5.18 24.84 -10.14
CA PRO A 237 -5.42 25.01 -8.71
C PRO A 237 -4.72 26.24 -8.11
N GLU A 238 -5.55 27.01 -7.40
CA GLU A 238 -5.33 28.31 -6.79
C GLU A 238 -4.86 29.41 -7.77
N LYS A 239 -5.28 29.32 -9.05
CA LYS A 239 -4.89 30.22 -10.16
C LYS A 239 -6.07 30.50 -11.10
N PRO A 240 -6.07 31.61 -11.86
CA PRO A 240 -7.15 31.89 -12.82
C PRO A 240 -7.19 30.91 -14.00
N ASN A 241 -8.35 30.27 -14.22
CA ASN A 241 -8.69 29.48 -15.40
C ASN A 241 -8.43 30.25 -16.72
N THR A 242 -7.45 29.84 -17.53
CA THR A 242 -7.16 30.50 -18.82
C THR A 242 -7.85 29.83 -20.00
N GLY A 243 -8.50 30.61 -20.88
CA GLY A 243 -9.17 30.08 -22.07
C GLY A 243 -8.24 29.39 -23.09
N SER A 244 -6.92 29.53 -22.95
CA SER A 244 -5.88 28.90 -23.80
C SER A 244 -5.66 27.40 -23.55
N THR A 245 -6.15 26.85 -22.43
CA THR A 245 -6.05 25.41 -22.07
C THR A 245 -7.43 24.75 -21.93
N ALA A 246 -8.47 25.39 -22.45
CA ALA A 246 -9.87 25.06 -22.18
C ALA A 246 -10.62 24.57 -23.43
N TYR A 247 -11.37 23.47 -23.29
CA TYR A 247 -12.02 22.73 -24.37
C TYR A 247 -13.55 22.68 -24.19
N ASP A 248 -14.30 22.81 -25.28
CA ASP A 248 -15.77 22.90 -25.26
C ASP A 248 -16.46 21.53 -25.09
N ALA A 249 -15.76 20.44 -25.42
CA ALA A 249 -16.25 19.07 -25.35
C ALA A 249 -15.08 18.08 -25.24
N LEU A 250 -15.39 16.80 -25.01
CA LEU A 250 -14.43 15.72 -25.25
C LEU A 250 -14.43 15.32 -26.74
N ALA A 251 -13.31 14.80 -27.23
CA ALA A 251 -13.21 14.22 -28.57
C ALA A 251 -14.08 12.95 -28.68
N PRO A 252 -14.64 12.65 -29.87
CA PRO A 252 -15.50 11.48 -30.03
C PRO A 252 -14.71 10.18 -29.89
N GLU A 253 -15.28 9.21 -29.17
CA GLU A 253 -14.79 7.83 -29.17
C GLU A 253 -14.86 7.24 -30.59
N LEU A 254 -13.90 6.36 -30.93
CA LEU A 254 -13.89 5.61 -32.18
C LEU A 254 -13.50 4.16 -31.92
N ASP A 255 -14.17 3.23 -32.59
CA ASP A 255 -13.75 1.82 -32.61
C ASP A 255 -12.44 1.66 -33.39
N LEU A 256 -11.35 1.47 -32.66
CA LEU A 256 -10.02 1.23 -33.19
C LEU A 256 -9.64 -0.26 -33.20
N SER A 257 -10.57 -1.20 -32.97
CA SER A 257 -10.31 -2.64 -32.85
C SER A 257 -9.73 -3.34 -34.10
N GLN A 258 -9.72 -2.66 -35.27
CA GLN A 258 -8.94 -3.12 -36.42
C GLN A 258 -7.40 -3.02 -36.21
N ILE A 259 -6.94 -2.18 -35.28
CA ILE A 259 -5.54 -2.09 -34.86
C ILE A 259 -5.29 -3.21 -33.85
N LYS A 260 -4.70 -4.32 -34.31
CA LYS A 260 -4.40 -5.49 -33.49
C LYS A 260 -2.91 -5.54 -33.22
N GLY A 261 -2.50 -5.42 -31.96
CA GLY A 261 -1.14 -5.74 -31.51
C GLY A 261 -0.94 -7.25 -31.33
N GLY A 262 0.29 -7.65 -31.02
CA GLY A 262 0.69 -9.05 -30.87
C GLY A 262 1.90 -9.41 -31.72
N PHE A 263 2.10 -10.72 -31.94
CA PHE A 263 3.28 -11.28 -32.59
C PHE A 263 3.03 -11.62 -34.07
N TYR A 264 4.01 -11.28 -34.91
CA TYR A 264 3.98 -11.42 -36.36
C TYR A 264 5.32 -11.97 -36.86
N ASN A 265 5.28 -12.97 -37.75
CA ASN A 265 6.48 -13.51 -38.38
C ASN A 265 6.97 -12.63 -39.55
N ASP A 266 6.03 -11.99 -40.25
CA ASP A 266 6.25 -11.16 -41.43
C ASP A 266 5.84 -9.69 -41.17
N PRO A 267 6.35 -8.71 -41.93
CA PRO A 267 5.97 -7.30 -41.79
C PRO A 267 4.45 -7.05 -41.89
N VAL A 268 3.89 -6.40 -40.88
CA VAL A 268 2.45 -6.16 -40.74
C VAL A 268 2.08 -4.77 -41.27
N THR A 269 0.98 -4.67 -42.02
CA THR A 269 0.49 -3.38 -42.56
C THR A 269 -0.88 -3.02 -41.98
N ILE A 270 -0.96 -1.87 -41.32
CA ILE A 270 -2.16 -1.33 -40.70
C ILE A 270 -2.69 -0.19 -41.57
N ASN A 271 -3.98 -0.25 -41.92
CA ASN A 271 -4.67 0.78 -42.67
C ASN A 271 -5.38 1.75 -41.71
N PRO A 272 -5.47 3.05 -42.03
CA PRO A 272 -6.25 3.99 -41.24
C PRO A 272 -7.76 3.67 -41.34
N PRO A 273 -8.53 3.86 -40.25
CA PRO A 273 -9.98 3.68 -40.26
C PRO A 273 -10.69 4.79 -41.05
N SER A 274 -11.97 4.57 -41.38
CA SER A 274 -12.84 5.64 -41.87
C SER A 274 -13.18 6.60 -40.72
N LEU A 275 -12.99 7.91 -40.93
CA LEU A 275 -13.18 8.94 -39.91
C LEU A 275 -14.37 9.86 -40.23
N PRO A 276 -15.14 10.31 -39.21
CA PRO A 276 -16.15 11.37 -39.39
C PRO A 276 -15.54 12.69 -39.88
N SER A 277 -16.36 13.54 -40.52
CA SER A 277 -15.90 14.85 -40.99
C SER A 277 -15.40 15.73 -39.83
N GLY A 278 -14.23 16.34 -40.01
CA GLY A 278 -13.56 17.16 -39.00
C GLY A 278 -12.84 16.37 -37.90
N VAL A 279 -12.83 15.03 -37.96
CA VAL A 279 -12.13 14.17 -36.99
C VAL A 279 -10.82 13.66 -37.61
N LYS A 280 -9.75 13.62 -36.80
CA LYS A 280 -8.42 13.17 -37.18
C LYS A 280 -7.91 12.12 -36.20
N LEU A 281 -7.38 11.02 -36.72
CA LEU A 281 -6.60 10.07 -35.93
C LEU A 281 -5.13 10.49 -35.99
N ARG A 282 -4.48 10.69 -34.84
CA ARG A 282 -3.04 10.97 -34.77
C ARG A 282 -2.35 9.92 -33.94
N CYS A 283 -1.13 9.55 -34.33
CA CYS A 283 -0.39 8.48 -33.68
C CYS A 283 1.09 8.82 -33.45
N THR A 284 1.70 8.10 -32.51
CA THR A 284 3.11 8.15 -32.11
C THR A 284 3.67 6.73 -32.04
N GLU A 285 4.98 6.61 -32.28
CA GLU A 285 5.70 5.32 -32.37
C GLU A 285 6.86 5.21 -31.36
N ASP A 286 7.00 6.20 -30.47
CA ASP A 286 8.06 6.33 -29.48
C ASP A 286 7.60 6.02 -28.04
N GLY A 287 6.31 5.76 -27.83
CA GLY A 287 5.66 5.53 -26.52
C GLY A 287 5.03 6.77 -25.88
N SER A 288 5.28 7.98 -26.41
CA SER A 288 4.61 9.21 -25.97
C SER A 288 3.11 9.16 -26.28
N ALA A 289 2.28 9.84 -25.48
CA ALA A 289 0.87 10.02 -25.82
C ALA A 289 0.73 10.96 -27.03
N PRO A 290 -0.09 10.66 -28.04
CA PRO A 290 -0.29 11.56 -29.17
C PRO A 290 -0.87 12.91 -28.72
N GLY A 291 -0.41 13.99 -29.35
CA GLY A 291 -0.93 15.35 -29.17
C GLY A 291 -1.42 15.95 -30.49
N ALA A 292 -1.96 17.18 -30.43
CA ALA A 292 -2.54 17.86 -31.60
C ALA A 292 -1.56 18.08 -32.77
N ASN A 293 -0.25 17.98 -32.52
CA ASN A 293 0.84 18.11 -33.50
C ASN A 293 1.45 16.75 -33.93
N SER A 294 1.05 15.62 -33.34
CA SER A 294 1.54 14.29 -33.72
C SER A 294 1.12 13.90 -35.13
N GLN A 295 1.84 12.96 -35.77
CA GLN A 295 1.58 12.58 -37.16
C GLN A 295 0.13 12.08 -37.33
N GLU A 296 -0.55 12.60 -38.35
CA GLU A 296 -1.89 12.14 -38.73
C GLU A 296 -1.79 10.75 -39.39
N PHE A 297 -2.60 9.79 -38.93
CA PHE A 297 -2.65 8.45 -39.51
C PHE A 297 -3.74 8.41 -40.59
N ASN A 298 -3.36 8.86 -41.79
CA ASN A 298 -4.24 9.01 -42.95
C ASN A 298 -3.74 8.24 -44.21
N SER A 299 -2.63 7.51 -44.09
CA SER A 299 -2.12 6.55 -45.05
C SER A 299 -1.77 5.23 -44.35
N ALA A 300 -1.69 4.12 -45.07
CA ALA A 300 -1.26 2.84 -44.49
C ALA A 300 0.16 2.94 -43.88
N LYS A 301 0.39 2.23 -42.77
CA LYS A 301 1.69 2.09 -42.12
C LYS A 301 2.10 0.62 -42.10
N THR A 302 3.37 0.34 -42.40
CA THR A 302 3.95 -1.01 -42.37
C THR A 302 5.03 -1.07 -41.30
N PHE A 303 4.95 -2.07 -40.42
CA PHE A 303 5.93 -2.33 -39.37
C PHE A 303 6.70 -3.61 -39.71
N ASP A 304 8.02 -3.49 -39.86
CA ASP A 304 8.97 -4.55 -40.21
C ASP A 304 9.83 -5.01 -39.01
N LYS A 305 9.56 -4.44 -37.83
CA LYS A 305 10.27 -4.60 -36.57
C LYS A 305 9.34 -4.28 -35.40
N ASN A 306 9.75 -4.62 -34.18
CA ASN A 306 9.00 -4.28 -32.97
C ASN A 306 8.71 -2.78 -32.88
N THR A 307 7.43 -2.42 -32.72
CA THR A 307 6.95 -1.04 -32.73
C THR A 307 5.75 -0.90 -31.79
N THR A 308 5.80 0.03 -30.83
CA THR A 308 4.62 0.43 -30.04
C THR A 308 3.90 1.55 -30.77
N LEU A 309 2.65 1.33 -31.18
CA LEU A 309 1.80 2.37 -31.77
C LEU A 309 0.82 2.87 -30.71
N ARG A 310 0.83 4.18 -30.41
CA ARG A 310 -0.21 4.85 -29.63
C ARG A 310 -0.99 5.78 -30.56
N CYS A 311 -2.32 5.75 -30.52
CA CYS A 311 -3.20 6.55 -31.37
C CYS A 311 -4.31 7.22 -30.56
N ALA A 312 -4.62 8.48 -30.85
CA ALA A 312 -5.69 9.24 -30.19
C ALA A 312 -6.49 10.06 -31.21
N VAL A 313 -7.75 10.35 -30.83
CA VAL A 313 -8.73 11.02 -31.71
C VAL A 313 -8.76 12.52 -31.42
N PHE A 314 -8.62 13.34 -32.46
CA PHE A 314 -8.58 14.79 -32.39
C PHE A 314 -9.72 15.40 -33.21
N LYS A 315 -10.30 16.47 -32.67
CA LYS A 315 -11.31 17.30 -33.33
C LYS A 315 -11.19 18.72 -32.78
N ASP A 316 -11.29 19.73 -33.64
CA ASP A 316 -11.10 21.12 -33.23
C ASP A 316 -12.09 21.51 -32.10
N GLY A 317 -11.61 22.25 -31.10
CA GLY A 317 -12.35 22.60 -29.88
C GLY A 317 -12.61 21.47 -28.88
N SER A 318 -12.17 20.24 -29.15
CA SER A 318 -12.49 19.03 -28.36
C SER A 318 -11.25 18.40 -27.72
N LEU A 319 -11.35 17.96 -26.46
CA LEU A 319 -10.26 17.36 -25.69
C LEU A 319 -10.09 15.85 -25.96
N SER A 320 -8.90 15.46 -26.41
CA SER A 320 -8.51 14.06 -26.59
C SER A 320 -8.15 13.38 -25.28
N THR A 321 -9.06 12.57 -24.73
CA THR A 321 -8.86 11.85 -23.46
C THR A 321 -8.35 10.41 -23.66
N GLN A 322 -8.92 9.69 -24.63
CA GLN A 322 -8.61 8.29 -24.92
C GLN A 322 -7.39 8.12 -25.84
N VAL A 323 -6.54 7.14 -25.49
CA VAL A 323 -5.41 6.70 -26.31
C VAL A 323 -5.51 5.19 -26.47
N VAL A 324 -5.57 4.70 -27.71
CA VAL A 324 -5.46 3.26 -27.99
C VAL A 324 -4.00 2.94 -28.27
N THR A 325 -3.45 2.06 -27.45
CA THR A 325 -2.05 1.62 -27.52
C THR A 325 -1.99 0.16 -27.89
N LYS A 326 -1.13 -0.23 -28.84
CA LYS A 326 -0.88 -1.62 -29.19
C LYS A 326 0.59 -1.82 -29.60
N THR A 327 1.23 -2.84 -29.05
CA THR A 327 2.59 -3.24 -29.41
C THR A 327 2.57 -4.31 -30.49
N PHE A 328 3.30 -4.04 -31.57
CA PHE A 328 3.59 -4.98 -32.63
C PHE A 328 4.96 -5.60 -32.38
N PHE A 329 5.03 -6.92 -32.36
CA PHE A 329 6.26 -7.70 -32.28
C PHE A 329 6.46 -8.39 -33.63
N VAL A 330 7.54 -8.06 -34.36
CA VAL A 330 7.72 -8.47 -35.77
C VAL A 330 9.07 -9.16 -35.94
N GLY A 331 9.04 -10.43 -36.31
CA GLY A 331 10.20 -11.34 -36.31
C GLY A 331 10.67 -11.78 -34.92
N GLU A 332 10.04 -11.27 -33.86
CA GLU A 332 10.43 -11.47 -32.46
C GLU A 332 9.89 -12.79 -31.89
N GLN A 333 10.79 -13.61 -31.33
CA GLN A 333 10.49 -14.94 -30.80
C GLN A 333 10.87 -14.99 -29.33
N VAL A 334 9.89 -15.20 -28.46
CA VAL A 334 10.06 -15.25 -27.00
C VAL A 334 9.23 -16.40 -26.44
N ASN A 335 9.90 -17.35 -25.76
CA ASN A 335 9.30 -18.57 -25.19
C ASN A 335 8.85 -18.41 -23.72
N MET A 336 8.78 -17.16 -23.23
CA MET A 336 8.42 -16.79 -21.86
C MET A 336 7.24 -15.81 -21.86
N PRO A 337 6.51 -15.65 -20.74
CA PRO A 337 5.46 -14.63 -20.65
C PRO A 337 6.05 -13.23 -20.85
N VAL A 338 5.39 -12.40 -21.67
CA VAL A 338 5.87 -11.05 -22.02
C VAL A 338 4.99 -9.98 -21.38
N VAL A 339 5.64 -8.95 -20.81
CA VAL A 339 5.01 -7.69 -20.41
C VAL A 339 5.51 -6.58 -21.33
N ALA A 340 4.62 -5.96 -22.09
CA ALA A 340 4.93 -4.78 -22.91
C ALA A 340 4.47 -3.51 -22.18
N VAL A 341 5.36 -2.54 -22.01
CA VAL A 341 5.07 -1.26 -21.35
C VAL A 341 5.26 -0.11 -22.33
N SER A 342 4.30 0.79 -22.40
CA SER A 342 4.32 1.96 -23.28
C SER A 342 4.34 3.24 -22.46
N VAL A 343 5.49 3.91 -22.41
CA VAL A 343 5.78 5.07 -21.56
C VAL A 343 6.34 6.24 -22.38
N ASN A 344 6.16 7.47 -21.90
CA ASN A 344 6.81 8.65 -22.49
C ASN A 344 8.35 8.49 -22.46
N PRO A 345 9.08 8.72 -23.58
CA PRO A 345 10.55 8.68 -23.64
C PRO A 345 11.28 9.43 -22.52
N ASP A 346 10.69 10.49 -21.97
CA ASP A 346 11.29 11.25 -20.85
C ASP A 346 11.56 10.40 -19.60
N PHE A 347 10.82 9.31 -19.40
CA PHE A 347 11.12 8.32 -18.37
C PHE A 347 12.54 7.76 -18.53
N PHE A 348 12.96 7.43 -19.76
CA PHE A 348 14.31 6.94 -20.04
C PHE A 348 15.37 8.06 -20.04
N ASN A 349 15.00 9.25 -20.51
CA ASN A 349 15.91 10.39 -20.58
C ASN A 349 16.31 10.92 -19.19
N LYS A 350 15.44 10.77 -18.19
CA LYS A 350 15.57 11.40 -16.86
C LYS A 350 15.66 10.40 -15.71
N HIS A 351 14.83 9.34 -15.69
CA HIS A 351 14.60 8.54 -14.47
C HIS A 351 15.09 7.08 -14.59
N TYR A 352 15.09 6.48 -15.78
CA TYR A 352 15.57 5.12 -16.02
C TYR A 352 16.98 5.07 -16.65
N ILE A 353 17.58 6.20 -17.06
CA ILE A 353 18.94 6.38 -17.63
C ILE A 353 19.80 5.09 -17.66
N GLN A 354 19.87 4.40 -18.80
CA GLN A 354 20.65 3.15 -18.88
C GLN A 354 22.16 3.44 -19.07
N PRO A 355 23.03 2.94 -18.17
CA PRO A 355 24.47 2.86 -18.42
C PRO A 355 24.77 1.76 -19.46
N GLU A 356 26.01 1.75 -19.97
CA GLU A 356 26.49 0.71 -20.90
C GLU A 356 26.44 -0.71 -20.29
N PRO A 357 26.38 -1.78 -21.12
CA PRO A 357 26.47 -3.16 -20.64
C PRO A 357 27.60 -3.35 -19.63
N GLY A 358 27.27 -3.99 -18.51
CA GLY A 358 28.19 -4.28 -17.42
C GLY A 358 28.49 -3.12 -16.45
N HIS A 359 27.98 -1.91 -16.69
CA HIS A 359 28.28 -0.73 -15.89
C HIS A 359 27.08 -0.28 -15.04
N THR A 360 27.34 0.51 -14.00
CA THR A 360 26.33 1.22 -13.20
C THR A 360 26.33 2.72 -13.52
N ASN A 361 25.25 3.43 -13.18
CA ASN A 361 25.20 4.90 -13.33
C ASN A 361 26.15 5.65 -12.38
N ALA A 362 26.45 5.07 -11.21
CA ALA A 362 27.30 5.62 -10.17
C ALA A 362 27.83 4.50 -9.26
N SER A 363 28.73 4.84 -8.34
CA SER A 363 29.26 3.91 -7.33
C SER A 363 28.38 3.83 -6.07
N SER A 364 27.51 4.81 -5.83
CA SER A 364 26.61 4.85 -4.68
C SER A 364 25.35 5.68 -4.97
N PRO A 365 24.26 5.55 -4.18
CA PRO A 365 23.06 6.39 -4.32
C PRO A 365 23.36 7.90 -4.21
N GLU A 366 24.29 8.28 -3.34
CA GLU A 366 24.67 9.69 -3.09
C GLU A 366 25.50 10.30 -4.23
N SER A 367 25.99 9.47 -5.15
CA SER A 367 26.75 9.88 -6.34
C SER A 367 25.96 9.72 -7.64
N ALA A 368 24.66 9.44 -7.54
CA ALA A 368 23.78 9.22 -8.68
C ALA A 368 23.49 10.49 -9.52
N PRO A 369 23.21 10.35 -10.82
CA PRO A 369 22.61 11.43 -11.61
C PRO A 369 21.26 11.89 -11.07
N SER A 370 20.93 13.18 -11.25
CA SER A 370 19.57 13.70 -11.02
C SER A 370 18.53 12.90 -11.84
N GLY A 371 17.28 12.89 -11.39
CA GLY A 371 16.21 12.09 -11.98
C GLY A 371 16.16 10.65 -11.47
N LEU A 372 17.30 10.00 -11.22
CA LEU A 372 17.37 8.57 -10.92
C LEU A 372 16.78 8.18 -9.55
N TYR A 373 16.85 9.10 -8.57
CA TYR A 373 16.30 8.94 -7.21
C TYR A 373 15.11 9.87 -6.92
N GLU A 374 14.58 10.54 -7.95
CA GLU A 374 13.32 11.29 -7.84
C GLU A 374 12.16 10.28 -7.84
N ASP A 375 11.29 10.37 -6.83
CA ASP A 375 10.15 9.46 -6.66
C ASP A 375 8.93 9.98 -7.43
N VAL A 376 9.03 9.88 -8.76
CA VAL A 376 8.01 10.32 -9.72
C VAL A 376 7.29 9.14 -10.37
N GLU A 377 6.03 9.37 -10.75
CA GLU A 377 5.18 8.41 -11.46
C GLU A 377 4.87 8.89 -12.88
N PHE A 378 4.87 7.97 -13.85
CA PHE A 378 4.53 8.25 -15.25
C PHE A 378 3.31 7.42 -15.70
N PRO A 379 2.39 7.98 -16.51
CA PRO A 379 1.30 7.21 -17.10
C PRO A 379 1.83 6.22 -18.15
N VAL A 380 1.39 4.96 -18.06
CA VAL A 380 1.74 3.87 -18.97
C VAL A 380 0.55 3.04 -19.41
N HIS A 381 0.64 2.52 -20.63
CA HIS A 381 -0.17 1.38 -21.06
C HIS A 381 0.65 0.10 -20.87
N VAL A 382 0.04 -0.95 -20.32
CA VAL A 382 0.70 -2.25 -20.08
C VAL A 382 -0.10 -3.38 -20.72
N GLU A 383 0.54 -4.19 -21.55
CA GLU A 383 -0.05 -5.37 -22.23
C GLU A 383 0.66 -6.65 -21.76
N TYR A 384 -0.10 -7.72 -21.47
CA TYR A 384 0.47 -9.01 -21.01
C TYR A 384 0.15 -10.16 -21.96
N PHE A 385 1.19 -10.89 -22.38
CA PHE A 385 1.13 -12.02 -23.30
C PHE A 385 1.62 -13.29 -22.58
N PRO A 386 0.74 -14.15 -22.06
CA PRO A 386 1.11 -15.19 -21.09
C PRO A 386 2.00 -16.29 -21.65
N ASN A 387 2.02 -16.48 -22.99
CA ASN A 387 2.77 -17.53 -23.69
C ASN A 387 3.81 -16.93 -24.66
N GLY A 388 4.24 -15.68 -24.45
CA GLY A 388 5.18 -14.98 -25.34
C GLY A 388 4.67 -14.96 -26.79
N SER A 389 5.53 -15.32 -27.75
CA SER A 389 5.19 -15.34 -29.18
C SER A 389 4.13 -16.39 -29.58
N SER A 390 3.73 -17.28 -28.67
CA SER A 390 2.59 -18.19 -28.84
C SER A 390 1.27 -17.63 -28.29
N SER A 391 1.16 -16.31 -28.14
CA SER A 391 -0.04 -15.62 -27.68
C SER A 391 -0.75 -14.91 -28.85
N ASP A 392 -1.97 -15.35 -29.21
CA ASP A 392 -2.79 -14.74 -30.28
C ASP A 392 -3.06 -13.23 -30.08
N LYS A 393 -3.03 -12.78 -28.83
CA LYS A 393 -3.27 -11.41 -28.36
C LYS A 393 -2.82 -11.25 -26.91
N SER A 394 -2.95 -10.03 -26.37
CA SER A 394 -2.89 -9.78 -24.93
C SER A 394 -3.98 -10.57 -24.17
N ALA A 395 -3.64 -11.11 -23.00
CA ALA A 395 -4.60 -11.66 -22.05
C ALA A 395 -5.34 -10.56 -21.30
N TRP A 396 -4.64 -9.45 -21.04
CA TRP A 396 -5.18 -8.18 -20.57
C TRP A 396 -4.29 -7.03 -21.07
N ASP A 397 -4.88 -5.85 -21.20
CA ASP A 397 -4.17 -4.59 -21.25
C ASP A 397 -4.89 -3.50 -20.44
N ILE A 398 -4.12 -2.55 -19.89
CA ILE A 398 -4.55 -1.62 -18.84
C ILE A 398 -3.74 -0.31 -18.88
N GLU A 399 -4.35 0.83 -18.56
CA GLU A 399 -3.61 2.07 -18.23
C GLU A 399 -3.28 2.12 -16.73
N ALA A 400 -2.04 2.45 -16.39
CA ALA A 400 -1.46 2.35 -15.06
C ALA A 400 -0.38 3.42 -14.83
N GLY A 401 0.14 3.52 -13.60
CA GLY A 401 1.34 4.30 -13.26
C GLY A 401 2.58 3.43 -13.27
N ILE A 402 3.72 3.98 -13.70
CA ILE A 402 5.07 3.40 -13.50
C ILE A 402 5.92 4.31 -12.62
N SER A 403 6.61 3.74 -11.64
CA SER A 403 7.60 4.48 -10.82
C SER A 403 8.87 3.66 -10.57
N MET A 404 9.98 4.35 -10.34
CA MET A 404 11.27 3.73 -10.00
C MET A 404 11.25 3.12 -8.60
N MET A 405 11.95 2.00 -8.37
CA MET A 405 12.00 1.40 -7.03
C MET A 405 13.35 0.74 -6.65
N GLY A 406 13.49 0.51 -5.35
CA GLY A 406 14.71 0.01 -4.71
C GLY A 406 15.71 1.13 -4.40
N ASN A 407 16.89 0.75 -3.90
CA ASN A 407 17.99 1.66 -3.57
C ASN A 407 19.16 1.46 -4.54
N TYR A 408 20.16 0.63 -4.20
CA TYR A 408 21.31 0.32 -5.08
C TYR A 408 20.87 -0.24 -6.45
N SER A 409 19.76 -0.98 -6.52
CA SER A 409 19.19 -1.50 -7.77
C SER A 409 18.75 -0.41 -8.76
N ARG A 410 18.60 0.87 -8.34
CA ARG A 410 18.41 1.98 -9.28
C ARG A 410 19.68 2.30 -10.08
N LEU A 411 20.87 1.88 -9.64
CA LEU A 411 22.14 2.14 -10.34
C LEU A 411 22.44 1.14 -11.47
N GLU A 412 21.79 -0.03 -11.49
CA GLU A 412 22.05 -1.13 -12.43
C GLU A 412 21.42 -0.92 -13.82
N ARG A 413 21.90 -1.62 -14.85
CA ARG A 413 21.50 -1.37 -16.26
C ARG A 413 20.03 -1.66 -16.59
N LYS A 414 19.50 -2.76 -16.06
CA LYS A 414 18.08 -3.09 -16.04
C LYS A 414 17.62 -2.89 -14.60
N LYS A 415 16.66 -1.99 -14.40
CA LYS A 415 16.23 -1.48 -13.09
C LYS A 415 14.89 -2.08 -12.67
N SER A 416 14.64 -2.06 -11.36
CA SER A 416 13.35 -2.41 -10.78
C SER A 416 12.35 -1.26 -10.90
N VAL A 417 11.12 -1.55 -11.31
CA VAL A 417 9.99 -0.59 -11.37
C VAL A 417 8.75 -1.14 -10.68
N ALA A 418 7.89 -0.23 -10.22
CA ALA A 418 6.52 -0.54 -9.82
C ALA A 418 5.57 -0.28 -10.98
N ILE A 419 4.55 -1.14 -11.15
CA ILE A 419 3.34 -0.86 -11.93
C ILE A 419 2.18 -0.77 -10.95
N VAL A 420 1.43 0.34 -10.96
CA VAL A 420 0.35 0.60 -10.00
C VAL A 420 -0.95 0.98 -10.70
N MET A 421 -2.05 0.40 -10.22
CA MET A 421 -3.38 0.54 -10.81
C MET A 421 -4.17 1.54 -9.96
N ARG A 422 -4.53 2.68 -10.57
CA ARG A 422 -5.13 3.83 -9.88
C ARG A 422 -6.45 4.26 -10.54
N GLU A 423 -7.37 4.86 -9.79
CA GLU A 423 -8.70 5.26 -10.28
C GLU A 423 -8.63 6.43 -11.29
N GLU A 424 -7.49 7.10 -11.29
CA GLU A 424 -7.07 8.23 -12.10
C GLU A 424 -6.62 7.77 -13.49
N TYR A 425 -6.20 6.50 -13.62
CA TYR A 425 -5.87 5.89 -14.92
C TYR A 425 -7.03 5.07 -15.48
N GLN A 426 -7.71 4.26 -14.65
CA GLN A 426 -8.81 3.39 -15.10
C GLN A 426 -9.75 2.97 -13.94
N ASP A 427 -9.93 1.66 -13.72
CA ASP A 427 -10.73 1.08 -12.63
C ASP A 427 -9.99 1.08 -11.27
N GLY A 428 -8.69 1.38 -11.28
CA GLY A 428 -7.83 1.25 -10.11
C GLY A 428 -7.57 -0.18 -9.66
N TRP A 429 -7.94 -1.19 -10.47
CA TRP A 429 -7.71 -2.61 -10.20
C TRP A 429 -7.37 -3.36 -11.48
N LEU A 430 -6.45 -4.32 -11.40
CA LEU A 430 -6.27 -5.37 -12.40
C LEU A 430 -6.95 -6.65 -11.91
N HIS A 431 -8.03 -7.05 -12.58
CA HIS A 431 -8.79 -8.27 -12.29
C HIS A 431 -8.20 -9.46 -13.07
N TYR A 432 -7.02 -9.92 -12.66
CA TYR A 432 -6.34 -11.07 -13.25
C TYR A 432 -5.40 -11.78 -12.27
N SER A 433 -5.51 -13.10 -12.15
CA SER A 433 -4.62 -13.95 -11.33
C SER A 433 -3.19 -14.01 -11.90
N LEU A 434 -2.35 -13.02 -11.57
CA LEU A 434 -0.96 -12.92 -12.01
C LEU A 434 -0.12 -14.16 -11.63
N PHE A 435 -0.35 -14.69 -10.42
CA PHE A 435 0.42 -15.77 -9.81
C PHE A 435 -0.32 -17.11 -9.81
N ASP A 436 0.45 -18.19 -9.63
CA ASP A 436 -0.06 -19.55 -9.73
C ASP A 436 -0.72 -20.09 -8.46
N THR A 437 -0.35 -19.54 -7.31
CA THR A 437 -0.92 -19.92 -6.01
C THR A 437 -1.93 -18.86 -5.54
N ARG A 438 -2.84 -19.25 -4.63
CA ARG A 438 -3.92 -18.39 -4.09
C ARG A 438 -4.88 -17.76 -5.13
N LYS A 439 -5.14 -18.43 -6.27
CA LYS A 439 -5.96 -17.89 -7.38
C LYS A 439 -7.39 -17.48 -7.02
N SER A 440 -7.95 -17.99 -5.92
CA SER A 440 -9.29 -17.66 -5.41
C SER A 440 -9.31 -16.60 -4.32
N GLU A 441 -8.13 -16.14 -3.88
CA GLU A 441 -7.94 -15.13 -2.83
C GLU A 441 -7.35 -13.85 -3.45
N ASN A 442 -6.43 -14.00 -4.40
CA ASN A 442 -5.74 -12.91 -5.11
C ASN A 442 -6.17 -12.82 -6.60
N ASP A 443 -7.45 -12.58 -6.88
CA ASP A 443 -7.95 -12.38 -8.26
C ASP A 443 -7.88 -10.91 -8.75
N LYS A 444 -7.77 -9.95 -7.82
CA LYS A 444 -7.59 -8.51 -8.07
C LYS A 444 -6.29 -7.96 -7.48
N TYR A 445 -5.64 -7.02 -8.18
CA TYR A 445 -4.40 -6.35 -7.74
C TYR A 445 -4.46 -4.82 -7.90
N LYS A 446 -3.90 -4.10 -6.92
CA LYS A 446 -3.62 -2.65 -6.99
C LYS A 446 -2.23 -2.31 -7.57
N GLY A 447 -1.37 -3.29 -7.76
CA GLY A 447 -0.02 -3.10 -8.31
C GLY A 447 0.87 -4.33 -8.18
N PHE A 448 1.92 -4.35 -8.97
CA PHE A 448 2.99 -5.36 -8.93
C PHE A 448 4.33 -4.69 -9.24
N ASN A 449 5.44 -5.35 -8.95
CA ASN A 449 6.77 -4.88 -9.31
C ASN A 449 7.27 -5.67 -10.53
N LEU A 450 8.02 -5.02 -11.43
CA LEU A 450 8.94 -5.69 -12.34
C LEU A 450 10.34 -5.51 -11.76
N ARG A 451 10.80 -6.48 -10.96
CA ARG A 451 12.06 -6.43 -10.21
C ARG A 451 13.22 -6.95 -11.06
N ASN A 452 14.38 -6.32 -10.94
CA ASN A 452 15.61 -6.69 -11.67
C ASN A 452 16.44 -7.78 -10.97
N ASN A 453 15.82 -8.63 -10.14
CA ASN A 453 16.48 -9.63 -9.30
C ASN A 453 17.40 -9.08 -8.19
N GLY A 454 17.34 -7.78 -7.86
CA GLY A 454 18.12 -7.20 -6.76
C GLY A 454 19.63 -7.16 -7.05
N ASN A 455 20.47 -7.53 -6.09
CA ASN A 455 21.93 -7.61 -6.28
C ASN A 455 22.34 -8.82 -7.16
N ARG A 456 21.42 -9.78 -7.36
CA ARG A 456 21.55 -10.95 -8.25
C ARG A 456 21.29 -10.62 -9.73
N PHE A 457 21.23 -9.33 -10.06
CA PHE A 457 20.98 -8.71 -11.35
C PHE A 457 21.45 -9.47 -12.62
N VAL A 458 22.65 -10.04 -12.58
CA VAL A 458 23.25 -10.87 -13.65
C VAL A 458 23.84 -12.20 -13.11
N SER A 459 23.39 -12.66 -11.95
CA SER A 459 23.84 -13.92 -11.33
C SER A 459 22.80 -15.03 -11.39
N ASP A 460 21.52 -14.70 -11.26
CA ASP A 460 20.39 -15.62 -11.38
C ASP A 460 19.05 -14.85 -11.44
N TYR A 461 17.96 -15.58 -11.63
CA TYR A 461 16.62 -15.02 -11.83
C TYR A 461 15.65 -15.23 -10.68
N PHE A 462 16.01 -16.03 -9.67
CA PHE A 462 15.00 -16.60 -8.78
C PHE A 462 15.42 -16.94 -7.35
N ALA A 463 16.69 -16.87 -6.92
CA ALA A 463 17.06 -17.33 -5.56
C ALA A 463 16.34 -16.53 -4.45
N ASP A 464 16.28 -15.21 -4.59
CA ASP A 464 15.51 -14.30 -3.73
C ASP A 464 14.01 -14.66 -3.68
N ALA A 465 13.40 -14.96 -4.83
CA ALA A 465 12.00 -15.40 -4.91
C ALA A 465 11.77 -16.84 -4.40
N LEU A 466 12.76 -17.73 -4.55
CA LEU A 466 12.76 -19.12 -4.07
C LEU A 466 12.70 -19.17 -2.55
N GLY A 467 13.46 -18.30 -1.86
CA GLY A 467 13.43 -18.18 -0.39
C GLY A 467 12.05 -17.82 0.16
N GLY A 468 11.27 -17.03 -0.58
CA GLY A 468 9.84 -16.83 -0.27
C GLY A 468 8.98 -18.03 -0.67
N ALA A 469 9.16 -18.55 -1.89
CA ALA A 469 8.27 -19.58 -2.46
C ALA A 469 8.30 -20.94 -1.73
N ILE A 470 9.38 -21.28 -1.01
CA ILE A 470 9.41 -22.47 -0.13
C ILE A 470 8.49 -22.33 1.10
N LEU A 471 8.07 -21.12 1.45
CA LEU A 471 7.22 -20.81 2.62
C LEU A 471 5.72 -20.86 2.30
N GLU A 472 5.30 -21.20 1.07
CA GLU A 472 3.88 -21.19 0.71
C GLU A 472 3.08 -22.18 1.58
N GLY A 473 2.08 -21.64 2.29
CA GLY A 473 1.28 -22.40 3.24
C GLY A 473 1.92 -22.62 4.63
N SER A 474 3.05 -21.98 4.95
CA SER A 474 3.61 -21.95 6.32
C SER A 474 2.87 -20.98 7.25
N GLY A 475 2.42 -19.85 6.72
CA GLY A 475 1.89 -18.71 7.50
C GLY A 475 2.86 -17.55 7.66
N VAL A 476 4.11 -17.66 7.18
CA VAL A 476 5.01 -16.52 6.99
C VAL A 476 4.64 -15.79 5.69
N ASP A 477 4.53 -14.46 5.74
CA ASP A 477 4.24 -13.65 4.56
C ASP A 477 5.48 -13.52 3.66
N TYR A 478 5.29 -13.75 2.36
CA TYR A 478 6.29 -13.60 1.31
C TYR A 478 5.65 -13.01 0.05
N GLN A 479 6.46 -12.52 -0.87
CA GLN A 479 6.01 -11.98 -2.16
C GLN A 479 5.98 -13.08 -3.23
N ARG A 480 4.83 -13.39 -3.84
CA ARG A 480 4.77 -14.27 -5.02
C ARG A 480 5.45 -13.62 -6.22
N SER A 481 6.02 -14.45 -7.06
CA SER A 481 6.96 -14.12 -8.12
C SER A 481 6.67 -14.97 -9.36
N ARG A 482 6.94 -14.41 -10.54
CA ARG A 482 7.17 -15.16 -11.79
C ARG A 482 8.02 -14.37 -12.75
N GLN A 483 8.89 -15.06 -13.47
CA GLN A 483 9.81 -14.46 -14.41
C GLN A 483 9.09 -14.15 -15.73
N VAL A 484 9.32 -12.95 -16.26
CA VAL A 484 8.71 -12.41 -17.48
C VAL A 484 9.76 -11.68 -18.31
N VAL A 485 9.63 -11.70 -19.63
CA VAL A 485 10.42 -10.85 -20.51
C VAL A 485 9.73 -9.50 -20.66
N VAL A 486 10.45 -8.40 -20.44
CA VAL A 486 9.89 -7.05 -20.49
C VAL A 486 10.34 -6.31 -21.74
N PHE A 487 9.40 -5.68 -22.41
CA PHE A 487 9.66 -4.72 -23.48
C PHE A 487 9.15 -3.34 -23.09
N TYR A 488 9.93 -2.29 -23.37
CA TYR A 488 9.48 -0.90 -23.26
C TYR A 488 9.51 -0.24 -24.63
N ASN A 489 8.36 0.32 -25.05
CA ASN A 489 8.20 1.02 -26.33
C ASN A 489 8.75 0.18 -27.52
N GLY A 490 8.42 -1.12 -27.54
CA GLY A 490 8.89 -2.11 -28.52
C GLY A 490 10.34 -2.63 -28.33
N LYS A 491 11.14 -2.04 -27.44
CA LYS A 491 12.54 -2.45 -27.21
C LYS A 491 12.63 -3.50 -26.11
N TYR A 492 13.47 -4.52 -26.32
CA TYR A 492 13.77 -5.56 -25.33
C TYR A 492 14.56 -5.01 -24.13
N PHE A 493 14.11 -5.29 -22.90
CA PHE A 493 14.77 -4.88 -21.66
C PHE A 493 15.18 -6.06 -20.75
N GLY A 494 14.96 -7.30 -21.20
CA GLY A 494 15.44 -8.50 -20.51
C GLY A 494 14.39 -9.22 -19.67
N ILE A 495 14.86 -10.19 -18.87
CA ILE A 495 14.04 -10.94 -17.93
C ILE A 495 13.97 -10.18 -16.60
N HIS A 496 12.74 -9.90 -16.17
CA HIS A 496 12.40 -9.37 -14.85
C HIS A 496 11.63 -10.42 -14.03
N ASP A 497 11.72 -10.29 -12.72
CA ASP A 497 10.81 -10.94 -11.78
C ASP A 497 9.57 -10.06 -11.59
N MET A 498 8.44 -10.48 -12.18
CA MET A 498 7.13 -9.90 -11.87
C MET A 498 6.69 -10.39 -10.50
N ARG A 499 6.58 -9.49 -9.52
CA ARG A 499 6.45 -9.84 -8.09
C ARG A 499 5.34 -9.04 -7.38
N GLU A 500 4.64 -9.66 -6.42
CA GLU A 500 3.74 -8.96 -5.47
C GLU A 500 4.45 -7.78 -4.78
N ARG A 501 3.71 -6.72 -4.44
CA ARG A 501 4.25 -5.51 -3.82
C ARG A 501 3.83 -5.39 -2.35
N PHE A 502 4.77 -5.57 -1.42
CA PHE A 502 4.52 -5.32 0.00
C PHE A 502 4.21 -3.84 0.26
N ASN A 503 2.93 -3.56 0.50
CA ASN A 503 2.35 -2.30 0.96
C ASN A 503 0.97 -2.58 1.58
N LYS A 504 0.22 -1.53 1.94
CA LYS A 504 -1.14 -1.66 2.49
C LYS A 504 -2.10 -2.53 1.65
N ASN A 505 -1.90 -2.58 0.33
CA ASN A 505 -2.75 -3.34 -0.60
C ASN A 505 -2.37 -4.83 -0.70
N TYR A 506 -1.14 -5.24 -0.31
CA TYR A 506 -0.80 -6.67 -0.20
C TYR A 506 -1.71 -7.37 0.81
N VAL A 507 -1.96 -6.69 1.94
CA VAL A 507 -2.78 -7.21 3.04
C VAL A 507 -4.27 -7.18 2.66
N GLU A 508 -4.73 -6.16 1.92
CA GLU A 508 -6.08 -6.18 1.34
C GLU A 508 -6.29 -7.37 0.39
N SER A 509 -5.37 -7.62 -0.54
CA SER A 509 -5.44 -8.76 -1.46
C SER A 509 -5.37 -10.11 -0.72
N ASN A 510 -4.36 -10.32 0.12
CA ASN A 510 -4.09 -11.64 0.72
C ASN A 510 -4.92 -11.96 1.98
N TYR A 511 -5.55 -10.98 2.63
CA TYR A 511 -6.30 -11.16 3.88
C TYR A 511 -7.70 -10.51 3.88
N GLY A 512 -8.06 -9.71 2.88
CA GLY A 512 -9.35 -9.01 2.83
C GLY A 512 -9.49 -7.85 3.85
N ILE A 513 -8.38 -7.38 4.43
CA ILE A 513 -8.36 -6.30 5.42
C ILE A 513 -8.28 -4.95 4.69
N GLU A 514 -9.19 -4.03 5.00
CA GLU A 514 -9.26 -2.68 4.44
C GLU A 514 -7.89 -1.96 4.48
N ALA A 515 -7.30 -1.69 3.32
CA ALA A 515 -5.92 -1.18 3.19
C ALA A 515 -5.67 0.11 4.00
N SER A 516 -6.67 0.98 4.12
CA SER A 516 -6.59 2.21 4.91
C SER A 516 -6.37 1.99 6.41
N THR A 517 -6.62 0.78 6.93
CA THR A 517 -6.43 0.39 8.33
C THR A 517 -5.08 -0.29 8.62
N VAL A 518 -4.31 -0.59 7.57
CA VAL A 518 -3.07 -1.37 7.67
C VAL A 518 -1.86 -0.45 7.81
N THR A 519 -1.08 -0.64 8.87
CA THR A 519 0.22 0.04 9.04
C THR A 519 1.35 -0.92 8.70
N MET A 520 2.18 -0.53 7.74
CA MET A 520 3.35 -1.30 7.28
C MET A 520 4.63 -0.63 7.80
N VAL A 521 5.56 -1.39 8.39
CA VAL A 521 6.88 -0.87 8.82
C VAL A 521 8.05 -1.43 8.03
N LYS A 522 9.04 -0.56 7.80
CA LYS A 522 10.40 -0.87 7.34
C LYS A 522 11.36 -0.56 8.48
N HIS A 523 12.18 -1.53 8.85
CA HIS A 523 13.20 -1.40 9.90
C HIS A 523 14.59 -1.58 9.26
N LEU A 524 15.46 -0.59 9.44
CA LEU A 524 16.83 -0.54 8.91
C LEU A 524 17.78 0.04 9.98
N THR A 525 18.69 -0.78 10.49
CA THR A 525 19.61 -0.47 11.61
C THR A 525 18.86 -0.03 12.88
N GLU A 526 18.93 1.25 13.25
CA GLU A 526 18.19 1.86 14.36
C GLU A 526 16.92 2.59 13.89
N THR A 527 16.70 2.67 12.57
CA THR A 527 15.65 3.51 11.96
C THR A 527 14.43 2.67 11.59
N VAL A 528 13.29 3.00 12.17
CA VAL A 528 11.97 2.47 11.77
C VAL A 528 11.20 3.57 11.03
N THR A 529 10.68 3.25 9.85
CA THR A 529 9.70 4.10 9.14
C THR A 529 8.41 3.33 8.92
N ALA A 530 7.26 3.99 9.10
CA ALA A 530 5.96 3.43 8.77
C ALA A 530 5.43 4.01 7.45
N SER A 531 4.47 3.31 6.83
CA SER A 531 3.54 3.87 5.86
C SER A 531 2.11 3.51 6.26
N ASN A 532 1.18 4.45 6.04
CA ASN A 532 -0.22 4.36 6.47
C ASN A 532 -0.35 4.13 8.00
N GLY A 533 0.28 5.01 8.77
CA GLY A 533 0.34 4.99 10.25
C GLY A 533 1.66 5.58 10.75
N THR A 534 1.89 5.55 12.06
CA THR A 534 3.18 5.93 12.69
C THR A 534 3.96 4.68 13.12
N PRO A 535 5.29 4.75 13.34
CA PRO A 535 6.07 3.60 13.81
C PRO A 535 5.98 3.38 15.34
N ASP A 536 5.28 4.24 16.07
CA ASP A 536 5.42 4.40 17.53
C ASP A 536 5.07 3.14 18.33
N GLU A 537 4.04 2.39 17.90
CA GLU A 537 3.62 1.13 18.55
C GLU A 537 4.64 0.00 18.31
N TYR A 538 5.30 -0.01 17.16
CA TYR A 538 6.38 -0.95 16.84
C TYR A 538 7.66 -0.58 17.59
N ILE A 539 7.99 0.71 17.70
CA ILE A 539 9.09 1.21 18.53
C ILE A 539 8.84 0.84 20.01
N SER A 540 7.63 1.08 20.52
CA SER A 540 7.23 0.68 21.88
C SER A 540 7.39 -0.82 22.13
N MET A 541 7.15 -1.65 21.12
CA MET A 541 7.33 -3.11 21.18
C MET A 541 8.82 -3.50 21.26
N LEU A 542 9.71 -2.82 20.52
CA LEU A 542 11.16 -3.01 20.61
C LEU A 542 11.72 -2.53 21.97
N GLU A 543 11.26 -1.37 22.44
CA GLU A 543 11.67 -0.78 23.73
C GLU A 543 11.24 -1.68 24.90
N LEU A 544 10.00 -2.19 24.91
CA LEU A 544 9.51 -3.18 25.87
C LEU A 544 10.45 -4.40 25.93
N ALA A 545 10.86 -4.93 24.77
CA ALA A 545 11.76 -6.07 24.71
C ALA A 545 13.18 -5.72 25.22
N ALA A 546 13.73 -4.59 24.79
CA ALA A 546 15.12 -4.23 25.03
C ALA A 546 15.44 -3.79 26.47
N ASP A 547 14.45 -3.26 27.20
CA ASP A 547 14.62 -2.75 28.57
C ASP A 547 14.13 -3.71 29.68
N ASN A 548 13.50 -4.83 29.33
CA ASN A 548 13.09 -5.88 30.28
C ASN A 548 14.01 -7.11 30.24
N ASP A 549 13.93 -7.94 31.28
CA ASP A 549 14.38 -9.34 31.19
C ASP A 549 13.18 -10.27 31.03
N PHE A 550 13.31 -11.21 30.10
CA PHE A 550 12.28 -12.15 29.68
C PHE A 550 12.48 -13.54 30.30
N SER A 551 13.56 -13.73 31.05
CA SER A 551 13.85 -14.98 31.76
C SER A 551 12.80 -15.33 32.82
N GLY A 552 12.72 -16.63 33.14
CA GLY A 552 11.78 -17.19 34.13
C GLY A 552 10.38 -17.48 33.59
N ASP A 553 9.69 -18.40 34.27
CA ASP A 553 8.31 -18.78 33.97
C ASP A 553 7.33 -17.65 34.32
N ASN A 554 6.16 -17.61 33.67
CA ASN A 554 5.10 -16.62 33.93
C ASN A 554 5.54 -15.15 33.81
N ASN A 555 6.55 -14.87 32.98
CA ASN A 555 7.12 -13.53 32.81
C ASN A 555 6.08 -12.53 32.29
N ALA A 556 5.84 -11.45 33.05
CA ALA A 556 4.81 -10.46 32.76
C ALA A 556 5.08 -9.66 31.47
N SER A 557 6.35 -9.36 31.17
CA SER A 557 6.74 -8.62 29.97
C SER A 557 6.58 -9.48 28.71
N TYR A 558 6.74 -10.81 28.83
CA TYR A 558 6.35 -11.75 27.76
C TYR A 558 4.84 -11.86 27.59
N ALA A 559 4.07 -11.87 28.69
CA ALA A 559 2.61 -11.85 28.62
C ALA A 559 2.07 -10.58 27.94
N GLN A 560 2.69 -9.42 28.19
CA GLN A 560 2.39 -8.16 27.49
C GLN A 560 2.78 -8.23 26.01
N LEU A 561 3.98 -8.74 25.67
CA LEU A 561 4.42 -8.80 24.28
C LEU A 561 3.52 -9.69 23.41
N LYS A 562 2.94 -10.75 23.99
CA LYS A 562 1.92 -11.61 23.35
C LYS A 562 0.59 -10.90 23.00
N THR A 563 0.39 -9.64 23.40
CA THR A 563 -0.72 -8.80 22.92
C THR A 563 -0.29 -7.74 21.90
N MET A 564 0.99 -7.73 21.50
CA MET A 564 1.56 -6.76 20.55
C MET A 564 1.96 -7.43 19.22
N MET A 565 2.41 -8.69 19.25
CA MET A 565 2.78 -9.45 18.04
C MET A 565 2.26 -10.89 18.02
N ASP A 566 2.18 -11.45 16.80
CA ASP A 566 2.08 -12.89 16.59
C ASP A 566 3.45 -13.55 16.87
N VAL A 567 3.63 -14.04 18.10
CA VAL A 567 4.86 -14.71 18.54
C VAL A 567 5.15 -16.01 17.77
N GLY A 568 4.13 -16.66 17.21
CA GLY A 568 4.27 -17.87 16.40
C GLY A 568 4.84 -17.56 15.03
N ASN A 569 4.23 -16.60 14.33
CA ASN A 569 4.77 -16.07 13.08
C ASN A 569 6.19 -15.49 13.25
N PHE A 570 6.49 -14.82 14.37
CA PHE A 570 7.85 -14.36 14.64
C PHE A 570 8.84 -15.54 14.75
N ALA A 571 8.47 -16.62 15.43
CA ALA A 571 9.30 -17.83 15.49
C ALA A 571 9.52 -18.46 14.11
N ASP A 572 8.46 -18.58 13.30
CA ASP A 572 8.52 -19.15 11.94
C ASP A 572 9.35 -18.26 10.98
N TYR A 573 9.21 -16.93 11.11
CA TYR A 573 10.01 -15.93 10.39
C TYR A 573 11.50 -16.03 10.73
N MET A 574 11.83 -16.08 12.03
CA MET A 574 13.20 -16.26 12.50
C MET A 574 13.79 -17.59 11.99
N ALA A 575 13.04 -18.68 12.04
CA ALA A 575 13.47 -19.97 11.51
C ALA A 575 13.73 -19.92 9.99
N ALA A 576 12.91 -19.21 9.23
CA ALA A 576 13.06 -19.03 7.78
C ALA A 576 14.33 -18.25 7.41
N GLU A 577 14.51 -17.02 7.91
CA GLU A 577 15.68 -16.18 7.61
C GLU A 577 17.00 -16.88 8.02
N MET A 578 16.99 -17.58 9.16
CA MET A 578 18.14 -18.35 9.63
C MET A 578 18.42 -19.59 8.77
N TYR A 579 17.42 -20.34 8.33
CA TYR A 579 17.64 -21.47 7.42
C TYR A 579 18.15 -20.99 6.05
N ILE A 580 17.51 -19.97 5.48
CA ILE A 580 17.84 -19.31 4.21
C ILE A 580 19.25 -18.68 4.23
N HIS A 581 19.83 -18.47 5.42
CA HIS A 581 21.21 -17.97 5.61
C HIS A 581 21.38 -16.53 5.11
N ASN A 582 20.38 -15.67 5.37
CA ASN A 582 20.39 -14.29 4.91
C ASN A 582 21.46 -13.45 5.63
N GLY A 583 22.54 -13.11 4.91
CA GLY A 583 23.65 -12.31 5.42
C GLY A 583 23.33 -10.82 5.59
N ASP A 584 22.32 -10.27 4.90
CA ASP A 584 21.96 -8.85 4.99
C ASP A 584 20.84 -8.56 6.00
N TRP A 585 20.73 -9.44 7.00
CA TRP A 585 19.78 -9.49 8.11
C TRP A 585 20.60 -9.87 9.38
N PRO A 586 20.22 -9.58 10.65
CA PRO A 586 18.90 -9.21 11.19
C PRO A 586 18.56 -7.72 11.25
N ASN A 587 19.52 -6.81 11.41
CA ASN A 587 19.21 -5.39 11.63
C ASN A 587 19.02 -4.62 10.30
N ASN A 588 18.51 -5.30 9.27
CA ASN A 588 18.18 -4.79 7.94
C ASN A 588 17.18 -5.76 7.27
N ASN A 589 16.54 -5.34 6.18
CA ASN A 589 15.54 -6.05 5.38
C ASN A 589 14.23 -6.47 6.09
N VAL A 590 14.16 -6.37 7.42
CA VAL A 590 12.95 -6.58 8.24
C VAL A 590 11.74 -5.79 7.75
N ARG A 591 10.61 -6.49 7.58
CA ARG A 591 9.27 -5.92 7.32
C ARG A 591 8.27 -6.52 8.29
N ALA A 592 7.32 -5.70 8.73
CA ALA A 592 6.16 -6.16 9.48
C ALA A 592 4.92 -5.31 9.15
N TRP A 593 3.73 -5.84 9.43
CA TRP A 593 2.46 -5.15 9.30
C TRP A 593 1.55 -5.39 10.50
N ARG A 594 0.60 -4.48 10.73
CA ARG A 594 -0.52 -4.67 11.66
C ARG A 594 -1.81 -4.05 11.11
N SER A 595 -2.94 -4.34 11.75
CA SER A 595 -4.21 -3.60 11.59
C SER A 595 -4.86 -3.42 12.99
N PRO A 596 -6.08 -2.89 13.13
CA PRO A 596 -6.74 -2.80 14.45
C PRO A 596 -7.00 -4.16 15.10
N ASP A 597 -7.40 -5.16 14.30
CA ASP A 597 -7.77 -6.50 14.77
C ASP A 597 -6.64 -7.55 14.62
N ASN A 598 -5.48 -7.15 14.07
CA ASN A 598 -4.35 -8.05 13.86
C ASN A 598 -3.05 -7.44 14.42
N MET A 599 -2.40 -8.19 15.32
CA MET A 599 -1.11 -7.86 15.94
C MET A 599 0.03 -7.75 14.90
N TRP A 600 1.20 -7.24 15.32
CA TRP A 600 2.37 -7.18 14.44
C TRP A 600 2.75 -8.56 13.89
N LYS A 601 2.82 -8.65 12.56
CA LYS A 601 3.15 -9.85 11.79
C LYS A 601 4.37 -9.57 10.89
N PHE A 602 5.37 -10.44 10.94
CA PHE A 602 6.62 -10.35 10.22
C PHE A 602 6.58 -11.07 8.86
N MET A 603 7.32 -10.51 7.90
CA MET A 603 7.35 -10.90 6.49
C MET A 603 8.79 -11.05 6.01
N VAL A 604 9.10 -12.06 5.19
CA VAL A 604 10.42 -12.20 4.56
C VAL A 604 10.56 -11.27 3.35
N TYR A 605 11.71 -10.61 3.23
CA TYR A 605 11.95 -9.55 2.24
C TYR A 605 13.44 -9.38 1.93
N ASP A 606 13.78 -9.02 0.67
CA ASP A 606 15.17 -8.94 0.15
C ASP A 606 16.04 -10.14 0.60
N LEU A 607 15.68 -11.32 0.09
CA LEU A 607 16.34 -12.60 0.39
C LEU A 607 17.50 -12.90 -0.58
N ASP A 608 18.02 -11.89 -1.28
CA ASP A 608 19.08 -12.11 -2.26
C ASP A 608 20.40 -12.52 -1.59
N HIS A 609 20.77 -11.95 -0.43
CA HIS A 609 21.95 -12.37 0.37
C HIS A 609 21.82 -13.71 1.11
N GLY A 610 20.96 -14.64 0.65
CA GLY A 610 20.82 -16.00 1.17
C GLY A 610 21.44 -17.11 0.30
N PHE A 611 21.18 -18.35 0.71
CA PHE A 611 21.63 -19.60 0.07
C PHE A 611 23.17 -19.70 -0.08
N ASN A 612 23.64 -20.33 -1.16
CA ASN A 612 25.05 -20.59 -1.45
C ASN A 612 25.85 -19.34 -1.91
N TRP A 613 25.33 -18.13 -1.70
CA TRP A 613 25.94 -16.91 -2.23
C TRP A 613 26.75 -16.17 -1.17
N ASP A 614 28.07 -16.23 -1.31
CA ASP A 614 29.03 -15.51 -0.48
C ASP A 614 29.37 -14.16 -1.13
N TRP A 615 28.43 -13.21 -1.09
CA TRP A 615 28.71 -11.80 -1.39
C TRP A 615 29.40 -11.16 -0.19
N ASN A 616 30.24 -10.14 -0.40
CA ASN A 616 31.18 -9.59 0.60
C ASN A 616 30.54 -8.83 1.80
N VAL A 617 29.65 -9.48 2.53
CA VAL A 617 29.06 -9.03 3.79
C VAL A 617 30.09 -9.22 4.91
N GLN A 618 30.57 -8.10 5.48
CA GLN A 618 31.68 -8.12 6.43
C GLN A 618 31.40 -9.00 7.66
N GLY A 619 32.19 -10.05 7.83
CA GLY A 619 32.10 -11.02 8.94
C GLY A 619 31.09 -12.14 8.71
N PHE A 620 30.45 -12.19 7.54
CA PHE A 620 29.63 -13.31 7.10
C PHE A 620 30.43 -14.26 6.20
N GLY A 621 29.85 -15.42 5.90
CA GLY A 621 30.39 -16.40 4.98
C GLY A 621 29.68 -17.74 5.13
N GLN A 622 29.88 -18.66 4.19
CA GLN A 622 29.13 -19.93 4.11
C GLN A 622 29.22 -20.84 5.37
N SER A 623 30.23 -20.65 6.24
CA SER A 623 30.37 -21.38 7.51
C SER A 623 29.77 -20.69 8.74
N THR A 624 29.15 -19.50 8.59
CA THR A 624 28.61 -18.73 9.72
C THR A 624 27.40 -19.41 10.39
N ASN A 625 27.51 -19.62 11.70
CA ASN A 625 26.40 -20.00 12.58
C ASN A 625 25.38 -18.86 12.68
N MET A 626 24.12 -19.11 12.33
CA MET A 626 23.11 -18.05 12.32
C MET A 626 22.66 -17.63 13.72
N PHE A 627 22.76 -18.49 14.73
CA PHE A 627 22.50 -18.07 16.10
C PHE A 627 23.49 -17.00 16.53
N ASP A 628 24.78 -17.18 16.24
CA ASP A 628 25.82 -16.22 16.59
C ASP A 628 25.71 -14.93 15.76
N TRP A 629 25.41 -15.05 14.46
CA TRP A 629 25.12 -13.91 13.58
C TRP A 629 23.95 -13.05 14.07
N VAL A 630 22.85 -13.68 14.51
CA VAL A 630 21.69 -12.98 15.09
C VAL A 630 22.04 -12.39 16.46
N LYS A 631 22.66 -13.15 17.36
CA LYS A 631 23.05 -12.68 18.70
C LYS A 631 23.95 -11.44 18.63
N GLN A 632 24.92 -11.42 17.71
CA GLN A 632 25.82 -10.27 17.54
C GLN A 632 25.22 -9.10 16.75
N GLY A 633 24.04 -9.25 16.15
CA GLY A 633 23.36 -8.20 15.39
C GLY A 633 23.84 -8.03 13.95
N GLY A 634 24.39 -9.07 13.34
CA GLY A 634 24.86 -9.07 11.96
C GLY A 634 26.29 -8.54 11.79
N ARG A 635 26.50 -7.63 10.85
CA ARG A 635 27.81 -7.10 10.45
C ARG A 635 28.53 -6.42 11.63
N SER A 636 29.79 -6.74 11.87
CA SER A 636 30.58 -6.20 12.99
C SER A 636 30.92 -4.70 12.91
N SER A 637 30.67 -4.07 11.77
CA SER A 637 30.76 -2.62 11.53
C SER A 637 29.40 -1.90 11.66
N GLY A 638 28.30 -2.62 11.89
CA GLY A 638 26.97 -2.04 12.06
C GLY A 638 26.78 -1.37 13.42
N LYS A 639 25.87 -0.38 13.47
CA LYS A 639 25.47 0.28 14.73
C LYS A 639 24.71 -0.61 15.72
N CYS A 640 24.07 -1.65 15.20
CA CYS A 640 23.42 -2.67 16.02
C CYS A 640 24.32 -3.88 16.28
N TYR A 641 25.64 -3.74 16.07
CA TYR A 641 26.59 -4.78 16.46
C TYR A 641 26.72 -4.85 17.98
N THR A 642 26.87 -6.05 18.50
CA THR A 642 27.26 -6.27 19.88
C THR A 642 28.20 -7.45 20.04
N SER A 643 29.18 -7.32 20.94
CA SER A 643 30.07 -8.42 21.33
C SER A 643 29.58 -9.19 22.57
N ASN A 644 28.59 -8.65 23.29
CA ASN A 644 27.89 -9.24 24.43
C ASN A 644 26.80 -8.27 24.92
N ASP A 645 25.81 -8.75 25.68
CA ASP A 645 24.67 -8.00 26.28
C ASP A 645 24.96 -6.62 26.95
N LYS A 646 26.22 -6.21 27.15
CA LYS A 646 26.64 -4.93 27.74
C LYS A 646 27.50 -4.05 26.80
N ALA A 647 27.81 -4.49 25.59
CA ALA A 647 28.78 -3.85 24.68
C ALA A 647 28.21 -3.67 23.26
N PHE A 648 27.22 -2.78 23.14
CA PHE A 648 26.59 -2.37 21.87
C PHE A 648 27.34 -1.18 21.24
N THR A 649 27.21 -1.00 19.92
CA THR A 649 27.75 0.14 19.16
C THR A 649 26.76 1.28 18.91
N GLY A 650 25.48 1.13 19.29
CA GLY A 650 24.38 2.08 19.09
C GLY A 650 23.24 1.88 20.10
N ASP A 651 22.06 2.47 19.86
CA ASP A 651 20.92 2.28 20.79
C ASP A 651 20.25 0.91 20.59
N LYS A 652 20.61 -0.02 21.48
CA LYS A 652 20.03 -1.38 21.60
C LYS A 652 18.50 -1.41 21.56
N ARG A 653 17.80 -0.33 21.92
CA ARG A 653 16.33 -0.29 22.02
C ARG A 653 15.63 -0.21 20.67
N HIS A 654 16.31 0.23 19.62
CA HIS A 654 15.77 0.32 18.27
C HIS A 654 16.45 -0.67 17.30
N CYS A 655 17.20 -1.64 17.81
CA CYS A 655 17.91 -2.66 17.03
C CYS A 655 17.16 -4.00 17.03
N PHE A 656 16.59 -4.40 15.89
CA PHE A 656 15.74 -5.60 15.74
C PHE A 656 16.26 -6.86 16.45
N HIS A 657 17.53 -7.20 16.32
CA HIS A 657 18.06 -8.47 16.83
C HIS A 657 17.95 -8.61 18.36
N VAL A 658 17.91 -7.50 19.11
CA VAL A 658 17.77 -7.49 20.58
C VAL A 658 16.45 -8.15 20.98
N PHE A 659 15.41 -8.00 20.14
CA PHE A 659 14.11 -8.62 20.30
C PHE A 659 14.21 -10.15 20.47
N TYR A 660 14.93 -10.82 19.56
CA TYR A 660 15.22 -12.26 19.67
C TYR A 660 16.10 -12.59 20.87
N VAL A 661 17.19 -11.85 21.09
CA VAL A 661 18.15 -12.10 22.19
C VAL A 661 17.50 -11.99 23.58
N ARG A 662 16.43 -11.19 23.70
CA ARG A 662 15.60 -11.10 24.90
C ARG A 662 14.62 -12.26 24.96
N LEU A 663 13.81 -12.46 23.91
CA LEU A 663 12.75 -13.46 23.88
C LEU A 663 13.23 -14.89 24.07
N ILE A 664 14.38 -15.27 23.49
CA ILE A 664 14.90 -16.65 23.57
C ILE A 664 15.34 -17.07 24.99
N LYS A 665 15.40 -16.13 25.94
CA LYS A 665 15.63 -16.40 27.36
C LYS A 665 14.35 -16.81 28.11
N ASN A 666 13.17 -16.55 27.54
CA ASN A 666 11.91 -16.99 28.12
C ASN A 666 11.67 -18.49 27.86
N PRO A 667 11.31 -19.29 28.87
CA PRO A 667 11.12 -20.73 28.70
C PRO A 667 9.97 -21.08 27.76
N ASP A 668 8.83 -20.36 27.80
CA ASP A 668 7.70 -20.59 26.90
C ASP A 668 8.05 -20.22 25.46
N PHE A 669 8.65 -19.04 25.23
CA PHE A 669 9.08 -18.66 23.87
C PHE A 669 10.15 -19.61 23.31
N LYS A 670 11.13 -20.03 24.13
CA LYS A 670 12.13 -21.03 23.70
C LYS A 670 11.45 -22.35 23.29
N ARG A 671 10.49 -22.84 24.09
CA ARG A 671 9.75 -24.07 23.82
C ARG A 671 8.96 -23.97 22.51
N LEU A 672 8.21 -22.88 22.35
CA LEU A 672 7.48 -22.52 21.12
C LEU A 672 8.42 -22.49 19.91
N PHE A 673 9.49 -21.70 19.97
CA PHE A 673 10.45 -21.53 18.87
C PHE A 673 11.07 -22.86 18.42
N LEU A 674 11.44 -23.73 19.36
CA LEU A 674 12.02 -25.04 19.04
C LEU A 674 11.04 -25.99 18.35
N ASN A 675 9.78 -26.00 18.77
CA ASN A 675 8.77 -26.89 18.19
C ASN A 675 8.22 -26.35 16.86
N HIS A 676 8.08 -25.04 16.73
CA HIS A 676 7.86 -24.35 15.46
C HIS A 676 8.96 -24.66 14.44
N ALA A 677 10.23 -24.45 14.82
CA ALA A 677 11.39 -24.75 13.98
C ALA A 677 11.43 -26.22 13.53
N ALA A 678 11.11 -27.16 14.43
CA ALA A 678 11.03 -28.58 14.07
C ALA A 678 9.98 -28.86 12.97
N VAL A 679 8.79 -28.24 13.03
CA VAL A 679 7.78 -28.35 11.96
C VAL A 679 8.25 -27.64 10.69
N MET A 680 8.80 -26.43 10.81
CA MET A 680 9.27 -25.64 9.67
C MET A 680 10.35 -26.38 8.86
N LEU A 681 11.38 -26.92 9.52
CA LEU A 681 12.43 -27.73 8.90
C LEU A 681 11.90 -28.96 8.16
N GLN A 682 10.87 -29.62 8.66
CA GLN A 682 10.33 -30.84 8.03
C GLN A 682 9.38 -30.59 6.86
N ASN A 683 8.70 -29.44 6.82
CA ASN A 683 7.60 -29.22 5.86
C ASN A 683 7.90 -28.13 4.81
N TYR A 684 8.83 -27.21 5.09
CA TYR A 684 9.10 -26.02 4.25
C TYR A 684 10.60 -25.74 4.07
N LEU A 685 11.39 -25.85 5.14
CA LEU A 685 12.80 -25.47 5.20
C LEU A 685 13.73 -26.70 5.09
N ASN A 686 13.73 -27.35 3.92
CA ASN A 686 14.63 -28.48 3.63
C ASN A 686 15.00 -28.60 2.14
N ALA A 687 16.02 -29.42 1.85
CA ALA A 687 16.55 -29.64 0.51
C ALA A 687 15.54 -30.21 -0.51
N ASP A 688 14.59 -31.04 -0.09
CA ASP A 688 13.59 -31.63 -1.00
C ASP A 688 12.52 -30.60 -1.42
N VAL A 689 12.12 -29.71 -0.51
CA VAL A 689 11.26 -28.56 -0.83
C VAL A 689 12.01 -27.56 -1.73
N ILE A 690 13.28 -27.27 -1.42
CA ILE A 690 14.13 -26.43 -2.27
C ILE A 690 14.25 -27.01 -3.69
N GLU A 691 14.59 -28.29 -3.85
CA GLU A 691 14.69 -28.96 -5.15
C GLU A 691 13.38 -28.81 -5.94
N LYS A 692 12.25 -29.13 -5.31
CA LYS A 692 10.93 -29.09 -5.93
C LYS A 692 10.55 -27.68 -6.42
N VAL A 693 10.77 -26.65 -5.60
CA VAL A 693 10.42 -25.27 -5.95
C VAL A 693 11.42 -24.71 -6.98
N ARG A 694 12.73 -24.92 -6.78
CA ARG A 694 13.79 -24.53 -7.73
C ARG A 694 13.60 -25.18 -9.09
N ALA A 695 13.22 -26.45 -9.16
CA ALA A 695 12.90 -27.14 -10.41
C ALA A 695 11.71 -26.50 -11.14
N LYS A 696 10.63 -26.13 -10.42
CA LYS A 696 9.48 -25.42 -11.02
C LYS A 696 9.91 -24.05 -11.58
N MET A 697 10.70 -23.28 -10.83
CA MET A 697 11.10 -21.92 -11.23
C MET A 697 12.08 -21.95 -12.40
N ALA A 698 13.14 -22.77 -12.33
CA ALA A 698 14.07 -22.96 -13.44
C ALA A 698 13.36 -23.42 -14.72
N GLY A 699 12.44 -24.39 -14.62
CA GLY A 699 11.64 -24.88 -15.75
C GLY A 699 10.59 -23.89 -16.30
N SER A 700 10.55 -22.65 -15.80
CA SER A 700 9.72 -21.57 -16.34
C SER A 700 10.52 -20.48 -17.09
N ILE A 701 11.83 -20.67 -17.20
CA ILE A 701 12.78 -19.76 -17.86
C ILE A 701 13.35 -20.47 -19.09
N ASP A 702 13.30 -19.82 -20.25
CA ASP A 702 13.92 -20.32 -21.48
C ASP A 702 15.43 -20.04 -21.45
N GLU A 703 16.24 -21.03 -21.81
CA GLU A 703 17.71 -20.93 -21.76
C GLU A 703 18.26 -19.90 -22.78
N THR A 704 17.63 -19.75 -23.94
CA THR A 704 18.06 -18.80 -24.97
C THR A 704 17.68 -17.36 -24.61
N GLU A 705 16.55 -17.15 -23.94
CA GLU A 705 16.20 -15.85 -23.35
C GLU A 705 17.10 -15.49 -22.16
N ALA A 706 17.51 -16.47 -21.35
CA ALA A 706 18.52 -16.25 -20.30
C ALA A 706 19.88 -15.84 -20.88
N GLU A 707 20.37 -16.51 -21.94
CA GLU A 707 21.59 -16.11 -22.64
C GLU A 707 21.48 -14.69 -23.24
N ARG A 708 20.33 -14.37 -23.85
CA ARG A 708 20.01 -13.04 -24.42
C ARG A 708 20.04 -11.94 -23.36
N ASP A 709 19.41 -12.16 -22.20
CA ASP A 709 19.36 -11.22 -21.09
C ASP A 709 20.74 -10.98 -20.45
N LEU A 710 21.52 -12.03 -20.18
CA LEU A 710 22.85 -11.92 -19.60
C LEU A 710 23.84 -11.22 -20.54
N ALA A 711 23.71 -11.44 -21.85
CA ALA A 711 24.47 -10.71 -22.87
C ALA A 711 24.06 -9.23 -22.95
N ALA A 712 22.76 -8.92 -22.96
CA ALA A 712 22.23 -7.56 -23.07
C ALA A 712 22.57 -6.66 -21.86
N ASN A 713 22.81 -7.28 -20.69
CA ASN A 713 23.15 -6.60 -19.44
C ASN A 713 24.65 -6.60 -19.10
N GLY A 714 25.49 -7.38 -19.80
CA GLY A 714 26.94 -7.42 -19.62
C GLY A 714 27.41 -8.20 -18.39
N GLN A 715 26.98 -9.46 -18.25
CA GLN A 715 27.38 -10.34 -17.16
C GLN A 715 28.92 -10.50 -17.06
N LYS A 716 29.61 -10.62 -18.20
CA LYS A 716 31.05 -10.94 -18.27
C LYS A 716 31.88 -9.76 -17.76
N GLU A 717 31.46 -8.56 -18.13
CA GLU A 717 32.05 -7.27 -17.77
C GLU A 717 31.89 -6.98 -16.27
N ARG A 718 30.79 -7.46 -15.66
CA ARG A 718 30.53 -7.39 -14.21
C ARG A 718 31.36 -8.34 -13.36
N GLY A 719 32.05 -9.31 -13.96
CA GLY A 719 32.88 -10.28 -13.24
C GLY A 719 32.11 -11.28 -12.36
N TYR A 720 30.81 -11.45 -12.57
CA TYR A 720 30.04 -12.52 -11.91
C TYR A 720 30.40 -13.87 -12.53
N GLY A 721 30.28 -14.95 -11.73
CA GLY A 721 30.52 -16.31 -12.21
C GLY A 721 29.50 -16.77 -13.26
N SER A 722 29.81 -17.88 -13.94
CA SER A 722 28.90 -18.49 -14.92
C SER A 722 27.60 -18.97 -14.27
N PHE A 723 26.47 -18.42 -14.69
CA PHE A 723 25.13 -18.90 -14.33
C PHE A 723 24.68 -20.07 -15.22
N THR A 724 23.82 -20.93 -14.69
CA THR A 724 23.00 -21.88 -15.47
C THR A 724 21.56 -21.82 -14.97
N VAL A 725 20.57 -21.87 -15.89
CA VAL A 725 19.14 -21.75 -15.54
C VAL A 725 18.70 -22.79 -14.50
N SER A 726 19.29 -23.99 -14.54
CA SER A 726 19.01 -25.06 -13.57
C SER A 726 19.44 -24.73 -12.14
N ASN A 727 20.49 -23.94 -11.92
CA ASN A 727 21.07 -23.53 -10.64
C ASN A 727 21.10 -24.64 -9.56
N SER A 728 21.50 -25.86 -9.92
CA SER A 728 21.39 -27.06 -9.08
C SER A 728 22.27 -27.02 -7.81
N SER A 729 23.28 -26.15 -7.79
CA SER A 729 24.16 -25.94 -6.64
C SER A 729 23.43 -25.41 -5.40
N ILE A 730 22.27 -24.76 -5.55
CA ILE A 730 21.40 -24.39 -4.42
C ILE A 730 20.84 -25.64 -3.73
N THR A 731 20.48 -26.69 -4.47
CA THR A 731 20.03 -27.96 -3.86
C THR A 731 21.18 -28.68 -3.17
N GLU A 732 22.37 -28.68 -3.75
CA GLU A 732 23.56 -29.31 -3.16
C GLU A 732 23.96 -28.63 -1.85
N TRP A 733 23.91 -27.29 -1.82
CA TRP A 733 24.02 -26.49 -0.60
C TRP A 733 22.94 -26.83 0.43
N ALA A 734 21.67 -26.92 0.02
CA ALA A 734 20.56 -27.19 0.93
C ALA A 734 20.70 -28.55 1.66
N ARG A 735 21.22 -29.58 0.97
CA ARG A 735 21.49 -30.89 1.60
C ARG A 735 22.51 -30.83 2.72
N GLN A 736 23.52 -29.96 2.60
CA GLN A 736 24.46 -29.68 3.69
C GLN A 736 23.78 -28.83 4.77
N ARG A 737 23.05 -27.79 4.36
CA ARG A 737 22.33 -26.84 5.23
C ARG A 737 21.37 -27.52 6.20
N ASP A 738 20.65 -28.54 5.74
CA ASP A 738 19.75 -29.35 6.58
C ASP A 738 20.50 -29.93 7.79
N SER A 739 21.69 -30.49 7.58
CA SER A 739 22.52 -31.04 8.65
C SER A 739 23.16 -29.96 9.53
N ASP A 740 23.63 -28.86 8.94
CA ASP A 740 24.27 -27.75 9.66
C ASP A 740 23.28 -27.04 10.58
N MET A 741 22.07 -26.76 10.10
CA MET A 741 21.02 -26.10 10.88
C MET A 741 20.57 -26.98 12.04
N LEU A 742 20.34 -28.28 11.81
CA LEU A 742 20.01 -29.22 12.89
C LEU A 742 21.11 -29.28 13.96
N GLN A 743 22.39 -29.25 13.56
CA GLN A 743 23.49 -29.21 14.51
C GLN A 743 23.60 -27.85 15.23
N GLN A 744 23.30 -26.73 14.56
CA GLN A 744 23.24 -25.40 15.19
C GLN A 744 22.15 -25.34 16.27
N TYR A 745 20.92 -25.80 16.00
CA TYR A 745 19.85 -25.90 17.01
C TYR A 745 20.26 -26.79 18.20
N LYS A 746 20.87 -27.95 17.95
CA LYS A 746 21.32 -28.86 19.01
C LYS A 746 22.41 -28.26 19.88
N SER A 747 23.40 -27.59 19.27
CA SER A 747 24.51 -26.94 19.97
C SER A 747 24.08 -25.72 20.78
N GLU A 748 23.22 -24.84 20.23
CA GLU A 748 22.78 -23.61 20.91
C GLU A 748 21.95 -23.92 22.17
N PHE A 749 21.07 -24.93 22.10
CA PHE A 749 20.06 -25.16 23.12
C PHE A 749 20.26 -26.40 23.99
N GLY A 750 21.29 -27.21 23.71
CA GLY A 750 21.63 -28.43 24.45
C GLY A 750 20.69 -29.61 24.19
N LEU A 751 20.21 -29.76 22.96
CA LEU A 751 19.12 -30.68 22.60
C LEU A 751 19.63 -32.07 22.21
N GLY A 752 18.80 -33.09 22.45
CA GLY A 752 19.01 -34.44 21.95
C GLY A 752 18.68 -34.58 20.46
N GLU A 753 18.61 -35.82 19.98
CA GLU A 753 18.16 -36.10 18.61
C GLU A 753 16.67 -35.78 18.41
N MET A 754 16.26 -35.55 17.17
CA MET A 754 14.85 -35.39 16.82
C MET A 754 14.16 -36.75 16.73
N VAL A 755 13.19 -36.97 17.62
CA VAL A 755 12.44 -38.24 17.80
C VAL A 755 11.02 -38.14 17.22
N ASN A 756 10.50 -39.23 16.70
CA ASN A 756 9.17 -39.26 16.06
C ASN A 756 8.05 -39.17 17.10
N MET A 757 7.04 -38.33 16.84
CA MET A 757 5.84 -38.17 17.67
C MET A 757 4.61 -37.93 16.77
N THR A 758 3.44 -38.39 17.22
CA THR A 758 2.15 -38.14 16.54
C THR A 758 1.23 -37.27 17.39
N ILE A 759 0.72 -36.19 16.79
CA ILE A 759 -0.27 -35.29 17.37
C ILE A 759 -1.57 -35.46 16.58
N SER A 760 -2.69 -35.64 17.29
CA SER A 760 -3.94 -36.09 16.66
C SER A 760 -5.19 -35.62 17.40
N SER A 761 -6.33 -35.71 16.74
CA SER A 761 -7.65 -35.60 17.37
C SER A 761 -8.57 -36.76 17.02
N ASN A 762 -9.55 -36.98 17.88
CA ASN A 762 -10.59 -37.98 17.78
C ASN A 762 -11.95 -37.30 18.07
N GLY A 763 -12.92 -37.44 17.17
CA GLY A 763 -14.14 -36.62 17.18
C GLY A 763 -13.95 -35.25 16.49
N ASN A 764 -14.95 -34.38 16.61
CA ASN A 764 -15.02 -33.11 15.87
C ASN A 764 -14.20 -31.98 16.54
N GLY A 765 -12.88 -31.98 16.34
CA GLY A 765 -12.01 -30.88 16.75
C GLY A 765 -10.59 -31.04 16.25
N SER A 766 -9.76 -30.02 16.42
CA SER A 766 -8.35 -30.01 16.02
C SER A 766 -7.42 -29.84 17.22
N VAL A 767 -6.11 -29.98 16.97
CA VAL A 767 -5.06 -29.69 17.95
C VAL A 767 -4.11 -28.65 17.36
N LEU A 768 -3.87 -27.59 18.13
CA LEU A 768 -2.76 -26.66 17.91
C LEU A 768 -1.56 -27.11 18.75
N MET A 769 -0.35 -26.87 18.25
CA MET A 769 0.91 -27.15 18.93
C MET A 769 1.64 -25.82 19.10
N GLU A 770 1.83 -25.36 20.34
CA GLU A 770 2.34 -24.01 20.69
C GLU A 770 1.57 -22.86 20.00
N GLY A 771 0.31 -23.10 19.63
CA GLY A 771 -0.54 -22.19 18.83
C GLY A 771 -0.50 -22.45 17.32
N MET A 772 0.54 -23.10 16.78
CA MET A 772 0.62 -23.48 15.37
C MET A 772 -0.47 -24.49 14.99
N LYS A 773 -1.17 -24.23 13.88
CA LYS A 773 -2.00 -25.21 13.18
C LYS A 773 -1.12 -26.15 12.35
N LEU A 774 -0.94 -27.38 12.83
CA LEU A 774 -0.05 -28.37 12.21
C LEU A 774 -0.41 -28.69 10.75
N PRO A 775 0.57 -28.87 9.85
CA PRO A 775 0.35 -29.22 8.44
C PRO A 775 -0.62 -30.39 8.23
N GLY A 776 -1.51 -30.25 7.25
CA GLY A 776 -2.58 -31.22 6.96
C GLY A 776 -3.80 -31.16 7.89
N SER A 777 -3.78 -30.36 8.96
CA SER A 777 -4.95 -30.22 9.87
C SER A 777 -6.09 -29.42 9.23
N THR A 778 -7.32 -29.78 9.58
CA THR A 778 -8.56 -29.06 9.24
C THR A 778 -9.10 -28.31 10.46
N ALA A 779 -10.28 -27.68 10.33
CA ALA A 779 -10.99 -27.11 11.48
C ALA A 779 -11.64 -28.18 12.39
N THR A 780 -11.74 -29.43 11.93
CA THR A 780 -12.48 -30.51 12.61
C THR A 780 -11.64 -31.76 12.86
N SER A 781 -10.37 -31.77 12.45
CA SER A 781 -9.47 -32.92 12.57
C SER A 781 -7.99 -32.51 12.49
N THR A 782 -7.16 -33.17 13.31
CA THR A 782 -5.69 -33.12 13.24
C THR A 782 -5.15 -34.54 13.19
N LYS A 783 -4.19 -34.79 12.30
CA LYS A 783 -3.36 -35.99 12.31
C LYS A 783 -2.01 -35.66 11.68
N TYR A 784 -1.06 -35.32 12.54
CA TYR A 784 0.30 -34.96 12.14
C TYR A 784 1.29 -35.92 12.81
N THR A 785 2.16 -36.55 12.03
CA THR A 785 3.30 -37.33 12.53
C THR A 785 4.57 -36.66 12.02
N GLY A 786 5.44 -36.27 12.94
CA GLY A 786 6.70 -35.60 12.64
C GLY A 786 7.70 -35.79 13.77
N LYS A 787 8.91 -35.30 13.58
CA LYS A 787 9.99 -35.39 14.57
C LYS A 787 10.14 -34.11 15.36
N PHE A 788 10.50 -34.22 16.64
CA PHE A 788 10.71 -33.07 17.53
C PHE A 788 11.93 -33.32 18.42
N PHE A 789 12.61 -32.25 18.86
CA PHE A 789 13.85 -32.37 19.64
C PHE A 789 13.62 -33.05 20.99
N SER A 790 14.26 -34.20 21.22
CA SER A 790 14.24 -34.85 22.53
C SER A 790 14.96 -34.01 23.59
N GLY A 791 14.43 -34.04 24.81
CA GLY A 791 14.83 -33.13 25.89
C GLY A 791 14.05 -31.80 25.90
N ASN A 792 13.22 -31.50 24.89
CA ASN A 792 12.22 -30.44 24.94
C ASN A 792 10.84 -30.98 25.40
N GLN A 793 9.92 -30.06 25.72
CA GLN A 793 8.49 -30.34 25.88
C GLN A 793 7.70 -29.63 24.77
N MET A 794 6.41 -29.93 24.62
CA MET A 794 5.52 -29.13 23.78
C MET A 794 4.17 -28.87 24.45
N GLU A 795 3.64 -27.67 24.26
CA GLU A 795 2.27 -27.31 24.60
C GLU A 795 1.32 -27.74 23.47
N VAL A 796 0.25 -28.45 23.81
CA VAL A 796 -0.83 -28.83 22.89
C VAL A 796 -2.16 -28.29 23.39
N THR A 797 -2.93 -27.68 22.48
CA THR A 797 -4.24 -27.09 22.75
C THR A 797 -5.31 -27.78 21.92
N ALA A 798 -6.30 -28.37 22.58
CA ALA A 798 -7.46 -28.98 21.95
C ALA A 798 -8.49 -27.89 21.61
N VAL A 799 -8.85 -27.77 20.33
CA VAL A 799 -9.81 -26.79 19.80
C VAL A 799 -11.08 -27.52 19.34
N PRO A 800 -12.20 -27.44 20.10
CA PRO A 800 -13.45 -28.07 19.70
C PRO A 800 -14.09 -27.39 18.49
N SER A 801 -14.84 -28.14 17.69
CA SER A 801 -15.51 -27.65 16.48
C SER A 801 -16.98 -28.07 16.45
N ASN A 802 -17.83 -27.30 15.74
CA ASN A 802 -19.23 -27.66 15.47
C ASN A 802 -20.08 -28.04 16.72
N GLY A 803 -19.80 -27.42 17.87
CA GLY A 803 -20.51 -27.67 19.13
C GLY A 803 -20.03 -28.88 19.93
N ALA A 804 -18.98 -29.57 19.48
CA ALA A 804 -18.33 -30.63 20.24
C ALA A 804 -17.65 -30.10 21.51
N VAL A 805 -17.40 -30.98 22.48
CA VAL A 805 -16.75 -30.66 23.75
C VAL A 805 -15.46 -31.46 23.89
N PHE A 806 -14.37 -30.81 24.31
CA PHE A 806 -13.12 -31.52 24.66
C PHE A 806 -13.31 -32.32 25.96
N THR A 807 -12.82 -33.57 25.98
CA THR A 807 -13.07 -34.52 27.08
C THR A 807 -11.83 -35.18 27.67
N GLY A 808 -10.63 -34.80 27.23
CA GLY A 808 -9.36 -35.30 27.74
C GLY A 808 -8.40 -35.80 26.66
N TRP A 809 -7.12 -35.83 27.02
CA TRP A 809 -6.02 -36.34 26.21
C TRP A 809 -5.83 -37.85 26.35
N SER A 810 -5.11 -38.47 25.42
CA SER A 810 -4.84 -39.92 25.41
C SER A 810 -3.95 -40.44 26.55
N ASP A 811 -3.26 -39.55 27.27
CA ASP A 811 -2.51 -39.86 28.49
C ASP A 811 -3.35 -39.77 29.78
N GLY A 812 -4.61 -39.32 29.66
CA GLY A 812 -5.54 -39.12 30.77
C GLY A 812 -5.59 -37.70 31.33
N SER A 813 -4.79 -36.75 30.81
CA SER A 813 -4.88 -35.34 31.20
C SER A 813 -6.21 -34.72 30.77
N THR A 814 -6.76 -33.84 31.62
CA THR A 814 -7.94 -33.01 31.31
C THR A 814 -7.60 -31.54 31.08
N ASP A 815 -6.33 -31.16 31.22
CA ASP A 815 -5.89 -29.77 31.11
C ASP A 815 -5.93 -29.31 29.65
N ASN A 816 -6.19 -28.02 29.41
CA ASN A 816 -6.20 -27.45 28.07
C ASN A 816 -5.89 -25.93 28.15
N PRO A 817 -4.70 -25.46 27.72
CA PRO A 817 -3.59 -26.23 27.13
C PRO A 817 -3.00 -27.31 28.06
N HIS A 818 -2.29 -28.26 27.48
CA HIS A 818 -1.58 -29.36 28.17
C HIS A 818 -0.13 -29.45 27.70
N LEU A 819 0.78 -29.78 28.61
CA LEU A 819 2.23 -29.80 28.37
C LEU A 819 2.75 -31.25 28.34
N VAL A 820 3.24 -31.69 27.19
CA VAL A 820 3.66 -33.09 26.96
C VAL A 820 5.16 -33.23 26.68
N ASN A 821 5.73 -34.36 27.13
CA ASN A 821 7.14 -34.69 26.96
C ASN A 821 7.41 -35.36 25.60
N ILE A 822 8.35 -34.80 24.84
CA ILE A 822 8.73 -35.33 23.52
C ILE A 822 9.50 -36.65 23.68
N THR A 823 8.90 -37.75 23.22
CA THR A 823 9.42 -39.12 23.37
C THR A 823 9.19 -39.95 22.10
N GLU A 824 10.15 -40.81 21.75
CA GLU A 824 10.15 -41.59 20.49
C GLU A 824 8.96 -42.54 20.38
N GLY A 825 8.25 -42.48 19.24
CA GLY A 825 7.08 -43.29 18.94
C GLY A 825 5.81 -42.87 19.69
N SER A 826 5.85 -41.81 20.51
CA SER A 826 4.70 -41.39 21.32
C SER A 826 3.56 -40.81 20.46
N THR A 827 2.34 -40.90 21.00
CA THR A 827 1.14 -40.34 20.38
C THR A 827 0.30 -39.61 21.42
N ILE A 828 -0.06 -38.36 21.12
CA ILE A 828 -1.01 -37.56 21.88
C ILE A 828 -2.28 -37.33 21.04
N THR A 829 -3.45 -37.59 21.62
CA THR A 829 -4.76 -37.46 20.97
C THR A 829 -5.72 -36.65 21.83
N ALA A 830 -6.24 -35.54 21.30
CA ALA A 830 -7.37 -34.84 21.92
C ALA A 830 -8.69 -35.58 21.62
N ASN A 831 -9.49 -35.89 22.63
CA ASN A 831 -10.78 -36.56 22.46
C ASN A 831 -11.94 -35.57 22.61
N PHE A 832 -12.74 -35.45 21.55
CA PHE A 832 -13.95 -34.64 21.49
C PHE A 832 -15.21 -35.52 21.46
N LYS A 833 -16.32 -35.02 22.00
CA LYS A 833 -17.65 -35.65 21.94
C LYS A 833 -18.69 -34.66 21.43
#